data_AF-A0A2K2TIU8-F1
#
_entry.id   AF-A0A2K2TIU8-F1
#
_cell.length_a   1.000
_cell.length_b   1.000
_cell.length_c   1.000
_cell.angle_alpha   90.00
_cell.angle_beta   90.00
_cell.angle_gamma   90.00
#
_symmetry.space_group_name_H-M   'P 1'
#
loop_
_entity.id
_entity.type
_entity.pdbx_description
1 polymer ?
#
loop_
_entity_poly.entity_id
_entity_poly.type
_entity_poly.pdbx_seq_one_letter_code
_entity_poly.pdbx_strand_id
1 'polypeptide(L)'
;MAYNYDRERQLKDGQDNKVIGTWPVLIALWGLWAVLMTFVANWFTGAIRAIIGAFTSPQMVNMLHGDLTNNPMSGLLAQLGVKNFLNFDVIGLAPLIWWVIEAVLTIAILPLLIRIRIRWQPRKHNQYGNDRLATGKEIIRQYPQIPDRQYSYPGYGGIPVAHYKPGKQLIKSHPALFWKMSVLPRFKEFGAKIKLLKYNGDLPAPVKGYYSIDQTTVNNLIIGISRSGKGETLVMPFVDILSRAEKKSSMVVNDPKGEIYQMSYNTLRKRGYDVQVLNVQNTDYSMSYNPLQRIVDYAKDGYFDEVQDAVNSLSTSIYVDPNAKDKFWQNSSINLLNSLILAVIDHAKRNDDWEEVTMDNVLHMMTDLGSKQVNVNKAGDIIPDDPEEAGTTVDDPTPVGQKNKLLVYFAKLQKLNEENYSQFRQMALDAFAQSKFAGDETAGNIYSSAMEGIKIYQQSNIAKLTSMNSVNFESLGFPRTIKIKLPVERYKFKTAILEFTSSMKNESVKVLEKRQIGVDKLGIVFCPIKTTLPDDFSVSVSFDFYRNDPTVKKDKIVFEAHKVYKKKGIGRWNYELDPYNGEKILDHVEMRPIKNTLHAKPANEETAAEKKAIGTVSPEVTMMYSERPVALFLVTPPNNPSYNQLPAFAVDQIFNTLWKAGADVGRKTFTRVHFILDEFGNMPTIQDMSQKVSIGLGANLLFSIVVQNLEQLEVHYNKQEAATIQSNCQNLLYILTNSDQTASTISKAIGKRSVVVETISNRVGKVRGSNVSQQVISQDILTSQELMHFMGGEMVVVRSVYRMDQKGNPVSALPIFDHGISSMPYRSTFLSKELDDTTTLADIAIKSLHRSIDLKARRIDYNDAYEQIIQLINDQQPDSPNIPMDPNNLNAVMGATTDQLQTGNVAATAFALDTEDDYADEAEPYNDEDINPIFSPEELVDESDQGVLFRASALTLLSKLLRNIANSAEAQKPLYKDPYLYWHKHNSWDYVEGLLVNSPAMIERLHNAIENRRKKYNDGTLTSQEV
;
A
#
# COMPACT_ATOMS: atom_id res chain seq x y z
N MET A 1 13.81 -23.16 -36.35
CA MET A 1 12.83 -23.75 -35.41
C MET A 1 11.79 -22.74 -34.95
N ALA A 2 12.16 -21.59 -34.36
CA ALA A 2 11.21 -20.56 -33.89
C ALA A 2 10.18 -20.08 -34.94
N TYR A 3 10.59 -19.86 -36.19
CA TYR A 3 9.66 -19.42 -37.26
C TYR A 3 8.55 -20.46 -37.57
N ASN A 4 8.89 -21.76 -37.58
CA ASN A 4 7.90 -22.81 -37.81
C ASN A 4 6.97 -22.97 -36.60
N TYR A 5 7.53 -22.84 -35.40
CA TYR A 5 6.80 -22.87 -34.13
C TYR A 5 5.77 -21.73 -34.02
N ASP A 6 6.18 -20.48 -34.33
CA ASP A 6 5.27 -19.32 -34.33
C ASP A 6 4.14 -19.49 -35.35
N ARG A 7 4.44 -20.05 -36.52
CA ARG A 7 3.45 -20.31 -37.56
C ARG A 7 2.42 -21.35 -37.11
N GLU A 8 2.84 -22.42 -36.44
CA GLU A 8 1.96 -23.45 -35.90
C GLU A 8 1.06 -22.92 -34.77
N ARG A 9 1.60 -22.03 -33.92
CA ARG A 9 0.83 -21.35 -32.86
C ARG A 9 -0.16 -20.32 -33.41
N GLN A 10 0.21 -19.52 -34.42
CA GLN A 10 -0.70 -18.54 -35.06
C GLN A 10 -1.94 -19.19 -35.70
N LEU A 11 -1.82 -20.42 -36.19
CA LEU A 11 -2.97 -21.18 -36.71
C LEU A 11 -3.99 -21.53 -35.63
N LYS A 12 -3.63 -21.42 -34.34
CA LYS A 12 -4.54 -21.65 -33.22
C LYS A 12 -5.54 -20.51 -33.01
N ASP A 13 -5.26 -19.32 -33.52
CA ASP A 13 -6.15 -18.15 -33.50
C ASP A 13 -7.33 -18.24 -34.48
N GLY A 14 -7.43 -19.35 -35.22
CA GLY A 14 -8.54 -19.62 -36.14
C GLY A 14 -8.47 -18.85 -37.47
N GLN A 15 -7.34 -18.22 -37.80
CA GLN A 15 -7.11 -17.61 -39.12
C GLN A 15 -6.48 -18.62 -40.07
N ASP A 16 -7.29 -19.57 -40.55
CA ASP A 16 -6.93 -20.38 -41.71
C ASP A 16 -6.90 -19.46 -42.94
N ASN A 17 -5.70 -19.02 -43.35
CA ASN A 17 -5.49 -18.28 -44.60
C ASN A 17 -5.62 -19.21 -45.81
N LYS A 18 -6.82 -19.76 -46.02
CA LYS A 18 -7.16 -20.51 -47.23
C LYS A 18 -7.35 -19.50 -48.36
N VAL A 19 -6.31 -19.35 -49.18
CA VAL A 19 -6.31 -18.48 -50.37
C VAL A 19 -7.28 -19.01 -51.43
N ILE A 20 -7.37 -20.33 -51.55
CA ILE A 20 -8.23 -21.05 -52.50
C ILE A 20 -9.70 -20.94 -52.07
N GLY A 21 -10.56 -20.44 -52.97
CA GLY A 21 -12.00 -20.26 -52.71
C GLY A 21 -12.41 -18.86 -52.23
N THR A 22 -11.47 -17.91 -52.13
CA THR A 22 -11.78 -16.49 -51.93
C THR A 22 -12.32 -15.85 -53.22
N TRP A 23 -13.18 -14.84 -53.09
CA TRP A 23 -13.76 -14.14 -54.26
C TRP A 23 -12.70 -13.63 -55.24
N PRO A 24 -11.60 -12.96 -54.82
CA PRO A 24 -10.57 -12.51 -55.75
C PRO A 24 -9.94 -13.65 -56.56
N VAL A 25 -9.68 -14.79 -55.92
CA VAL A 25 -9.07 -15.97 -56.59
C VAL A 25 -10.06 -16.64 -57.52
N LEU A 26 -11.33 -16.78 -57.13
CA LEU A 26 -12.38 -17.34 -57.99
C LEU A 26 -12.64 -16.45 -59.21
N ILE A 27 -12.62 -15.13 -59.03
CA ILE A 27 -12.73 -14.15 -60.12
C ILE A 27 -11.53 -14.24 -61.05
N ALA A 28 -10.31 -14.37 -60.50
CA ALA A 28 -9.11 -14.56 -61.32
C ALA A 28 -9.15 -15.87 -62.14
N LEU A 29 -9.60 -16.98 -61.53
CA LEU A 29 -9.78 -18.25 -62.22
C LEU A 29 -10.86 -18.18 -63.30
N TRP A 30 -11.97 -17.48 -63.03
CA TRP A 30 -13.01 -17.23 -64.02
C TRP A 30 -12.50 -16.37 -65.18
N GLY A 31 -11.72 -15.32 -64.90
CA GLY A 31 -11.10 -14.48 -65.92
C GLY A 31 -10.11 -15.25 -66.80
N LEU A 32 -9.26 -16.10 -66.21
CA LEU A 32 -8.35 -16.98 -66.96
C LEU A 32 -9.11 -17.96 -67.85
N TRP A 33 -10.20 -18.54 -67.35
CA TRP A 33 -11.07 -19.40 -68.15
C TRP A 33 -11.74 -18.65 -69.29
N ALA A 34 -12.24 -17.44 -69.04
CA ALA A 34 -12.87 -16.62 -70.06
C ALA A 34 -11.89 -16.31 -71.20
N VAL A 35 -10.67 -15.86 -70.88
CA VAL A 35 -9.62 -15.64 -71.89
C VAL A 35 -9.33 -16.90 -72.70
N LEU A 36 -9.28 -18.07 -72.05
CA LEU A 36 -9.08 -19.35 -72.75
C LEU A 36 -10.26 -19.68 -73.68
N MET A 37 -11.50 -19.43 -73.22
CA MET A 37 -12.72 -19.69 -73.99
C MET A 37 -12.90 -18.70 -75.15
N THR A 38 -12.39 -17.47 -75.05
CA THR A 38 -12.36 -16.50 -76.15
C THR A 38 -11.71 -17.09 -77.41
N PHE A 39 -10.60 -17.85 -77.28
CA PHE A 39 -9.98 -18.52 -78.43
C PHE A 39 -10.88 -19.60 -79.04
N VAL A 40 -11.61 -20.33 -78.20
CA VAL A 40 -12.56 -21.37 -78.61
C VAL A 40 -13.78 -20.73 -79.28
N ALA A 41 -14.30 -19.62 -78.74
CA ALA A 41 -15.40 -18.84 -79.29
C ALA A 41 -15.03 -18.25 -80.66
N ASN A 42 -13.80 -17.76 -80.85
CA ASN A 42 -13.29 -17.32 -82.15
C ASN A 42 -13.36 -18.45 -83.19
N TRP A 43 -12.88 -19.64 -82.81
CA TRP A 43 -12.90 -20.81 -83.70
C TRP A 43 -14.33 -21.25 -84.06
N PHE A 44 -15.23 -21.36 -83.07
CA PHE A 44 -16.63 -21.73 -83.32
C PHE A 44 -17.40 -20.67 -84.13
N THR A 45 -17.17 -19.40 -83.87
CA THR A 45 -17.82 -18.31 -84.62
C THR A 45 -17.36 -18.30 -86.07
N GLY A 46 -16.07 -18.56 -86.31
CA GLY A 46 -15.51 -18.75 -87.65
C GLY A 46 -16.13 -19.95 -88.36
N ALA A 47 -16.19 -21.10 -87.69
CA ALA A 47 -16.79 -22.31 -88.24
C ALA A 47 -18.28 -22.13 -88.59
N ILE A 48 -19.08 -21.54 -87.70
CA ILE A 48 -20.50 -21.27 -87.93
C ILE A 48 -20.68 -20.29 -89.09
N ARG A 49 -19.86 -19.25 -89.17
CA ARG A 49 -19.90 -18.29 -90.28
C ARG A 49 -19.47 -18.93 -91.61
N ALA A 50 -18.49 -19.81 -91.61
CA ALA A 50 -18.08 -20.56 -92.79
C ALA A 50 -19.19 -21.49 -93.29
N ILE A 51 -19.90 -22.13 -92.37
CA ILE A 51 -21.08 -22.96 -92.67
C ILE A 51 -22.19 -22.08 -93.26
N ILE A 52 -22.58 -21.00 -92.59
CA ILE A 52 -23.61 -20.07 -93.09
C ILE A 52 -23.22 -19.48 -94.45
N GLY A 53 -21.95 -19.09 -94.61
CA GLY A 53 -21.37 -18.60 -95.85
C GLY A 53 -21.40 -19.62 -96.98
N ALA A 54 -21.10 -20.89 -96.71
CA ALA A 54 -21.25 -21.97 -97.68
C ALA A 54 -22.71 -22.09 -98.11
N PHE A 55 -23.66 -22.08 -97.16
CA PHE A 55 -25.12 -22.12 -97.36
C PHE A 55 -25.72 -20.91 -98.07
N THR A 56 -25.04 -19.77 -98.12
CA THR A 56 -25.53 -18.53 -98.75
C THR A 56 -24.73 -18.12 -99.99
N SER A 57 -23.69 -18.88 -100.35
CA SER A 57 -22.84 -18.58 -101.50
C SER A 57 -23.54 -18.91 -102.83
N PRO A 58 -23.35 -18.09 -103.90
CA PRO A 58 -23.86 -18.40 -105.24
C PRO A 58 -23.38 -19.74 -105.80
N GLN A 59 -22.24 -20.24 -105.29
CA GLN A 59 -21.59 -21.48 -105.71
C GLN A 59 -22.37 -22.73 -105.25
N MET A 60 -23.03 -22.70 -104.10
CA MET A 60 -23.85 -23.84 -103.66
C MET A 60 -25.21 -23.90 -104.37
N VAL A 61 -25.74 -22.75 -104.80
CA VAL A 61 -26.90 -22.67 -105.70
C VAL A 61 -26.56 -23.27 -107.08
N ASN A 62 -25.37 -23.01 -107.60
CA ASN A 62 -24.88 -23.62 -108.86
C ASN A 62 -24.62 -25.12 -108.72
N MET A 63 -24.17 -25.60 -107.56
CA MET A 63 -23.97 -27.03 -107.28
C MET A 63 -25.31 -27.80 -107.19
N LEU A 64 -26.36 -27.17 -106.65
CA LEU A 64 -27.74 -27.69 -106.69
C LEU A 64 -28.32 -27.76 -108.11
N HIS A 65 -27.75 -27.03 -109.06
CA HIS A 65 -28.11 -27.05 -110.49
C HIS A 65 -27.16 -27.90 -111.35
N GLY A 66 -26.22 -28.64 -110.76
CA GLY A 66 -25.49 -29.72 -111.43
C GLY A 66 -24.13 -29.38 -112.05
N ASP A 67 -23.48 -28.26 -111.71
CA ASP A 67 -22.10 -27.96 -112.15
C ASP A 67 -21.08 -28.27 -111.03
N LEU A 68 -20.08 -29.12 -111.32
CA LEU A 68 -19.18 -29.77 -110.34
C LEU A 68 -17.70 -29.33 -110.48
N THR A 69 -17.44 -28.16 -111.05
CA THR A 69 -16.05 -27.75 -111.37
C THR A 69 -15.30 -27.00 -110.27
N ASN A 70 -15.91 -26.68 -109.11
CA ASN A 70 -15.19 -26.10 -107.95
C ASN A 70 -15.72 -26.66 -106.62
N ASN A 71 -14.82 -27.08 -105.73
CA ASN A 71 -15.15 -27.72 -104.45
C ASN A 71 -15.42 -26.66 -103.34
N PRO A 72 -16.69 -26.37 -102.98
CA PRO A 72 -17.04 -25.34 -102.00
C PRO A 72 -16.58 -25.71 -100.57
N MET A 73 -16.20 -26.97 -100.35
CA MET A 73 -15.73 -27.49 -99.06
C MET A 73 -14.30 -27.02 -98.71
N SER A 74 -13.53 -26.53 -99.67
CA SER A 74 -12.15 -26.06 -99.46
C SER A 74 -12.07 -24.83 -98.54
N GLY A 75 -13.00 -23.88 -98.69
CA GLY A 75 -13.11 -22.71 -97.80
C GLY A 75 -13.60 -23.07 -96.38
N LEU A 76 -14.47 -24.08 -96.27
CA LEU A 76 -14.98 -24.59 -94.99
C LEU A 76 -13.87 -25.28 -94.18
N LEU A 77 -13.06 -26.11 -94.83
CA LEU A 77 -11.93 -26.81 -94.19
C LEU A 77 -10.82 -25.84 -93.76
N ALA A 78 -10.59 -24.76 -94.53
CA ALA A 78 -9.66 -23.70 -94.14
C ALA A 78 -10.12 -22.94 -92.88
N GLN A 79 -11.43 -22.78 -92.67
CA GLN A 79 -12.01 -22.13 -91.49
C GLN A 79 -12.05 -23.02 -90.23
N LEU A 80 -11.86 -24.33 -90.38
CA LEU A 80 -11.77 -25.28 -89.25
C LEU A 80 -10.34 -25.52 -88.74
N GLY A 81 -9.33 -24.90 -89.37
CA GLY A 81 -7.93 -25.04 -88.99
C GLY A 81 -7.55 -24.42 -87.63
N VAL A 82 -6.51 -24.97 -86.98
CA VAL A 82 -6.01 -24.53 -85.66
C VAL A 82 -5.55 -23.05 -85.66
N LYS A 83 -5.19 -22.50 -86.82
CA LYS A 83 -4.82 -21.08 -86.95
C LYS A 83 -5.97 -20.11 -86.60
N ASN A 84 -7.23 -20.58 -86.62
CA ASN A 84 -8.40 -19.74 -86.42
C ASN A 84 -8.77 -19.52 -84.94
N PHE A 85 -8.12 -20.21 -83.99
CA PHE A 85 -8.24 -19.90 -82.56
C PHE A 85 -7.76 -18.46 -82.25
N LEU A 86 -6.78 -17.96 -83.01
CA LEU A 86 -6.20 -16.62 -82.86
C LEU A 86 -6.81 -15.57 -83.80
N ASN A 87 -7.89 -15.90 -84.50
CA ASN A 87 -8.51 -15.00 -85.45
C ASN A 87 -9.54 -14.09 -84.76
N PHE A 88 -9.10 -12.93 -84.28
CA PHE A 88 -9.93 -11.95 -83.57
C PHE A 88 -10.79 -11.09 -84.49
N ASP A 89 -10.53 -11.07 -85.80
CA ASP A 89 -11.32 -10.28 -86.76
C ASP A 89 -12.77 -10.78 -86.86
N VAL A 90 -13.01 -12.04 -86.49
CA VAL A 90 -14.34 -12.67 -86.46
C VAL A 90 -15.29 -11.98 -85.47
N ILE A 91 -14.75 -11.36 -84.41
CA ILE A 91 -15.53 -10.65 -83.39
C ILE A 91 -16.26 -9.45 -84.00
N GLY A 92 -15.59 -8.70 -84.88
CA GLY A 92 -16.19 -7.55 -85.57
C GLY A 92 -17.16 -7.96 -86.67
N LEU A 93 -16.96 -9.15 -87.26
CA LEU A 93 -17.73 -9.63 -88.41
C LEU A 93 -19.03 -10.35 -88.02
N ALA A 94 -19.09 -10.96 -86.83
CA ALA A 94 -20.29 -11.63 -86.32
C ALA A 94 -20.44 -11.46 -84.79
N PRO A 95 -20.62 -10.22 -84.29
CA PRO A 95 -20.54 -9.92 -82.87
C PRO A 95 -21.61 -10.62 -82.04
N LEU A 96 -22.84 -10.72 -82.55
CA LEU A 96 -23.96 -11.38 -81.86
C LEU A 96 -23.70 -12.87 -81.63
N ILE A 97 -23.20 -13.59 -82.64
CA ILE A 97 -22.90 -15.02 -82.55
C ILE A 97 -21.75 -15.24 -81.57
N TRP A 98 -20.72 -14.41 -81.67
CA TRP A 98 -19.56 -14.48 -80.80
C TRP A 98 -19.92 -14.27 -79.32
N TRP A 99 -20.65 -13.19 -79.00
CA TRP A 99 -21.05 -12.88 -77.62
C TRP A 99 -21.93 -13.97 -76.98
N VAL A 100 -22.81 -14.60 -77.76
CA VAL A 100 -23.64 -15.71 -77.28
C VAL A 100 -22.79 -16.94 -76.94
N ILE A 101 -21.84 -17.30 -77.81
CA ILE A 101 -20.94 -18.44 -77.59
C ILE A 101 -20.04 -18.18 -76.39
N GLU A 102 -19.44 -17.01 -76.30
CA GLU A 102 -18.57 -16.62 -75.20
C GLU A 102 -19.32 -16.61 -73.86
N ALA A 103 -20.56 -16.08 -73.83
CA ALA A 103 -21.39 -16.11 -72.63
C ALA A 103 -21.69 -17.55 -72.16
N VAL A 104 -22.02 -18.47 -73.08
CA VAL A 104 -22.30 -19.87 -72.74
C VAL A 104 -21.04 -20.57 -72.21
N LEU A 105 -19.89 -20.39 -72.87
CA LEU A 105 -18.63 -21.02 -72.49
C LEU A 105 -18.09 -20.49 -71.16
N THR A 106 -18.26 -19.19 -70.88
CA THR A 106 -17.85 -18.57 -69.61
C THR A 106 -18.75 -18.93 -68.45
N ILE A 107 -20.06 -19.17 -68.68
CA ILE A 107 -20.99 -19.64 -67.64
C ILE A 107 -20.74 -21.12 -67.29
N ALA A 108 -20.24 -21.94 -68.23
CA ALA A 108 -20.03 -23.37 -68.02
C ALA A 108 -19.08 -23.72 -66.86
N ILE A 109 -18.14 -22.84 -66.48
CA ILE A 109 -17.24 -23.07 -65.33
C ILE A 109 -17.89 -22.73 -63.98
N LEU A 110 -19.01 -22.00 -63.97
CA LEU A 110 -19.63 -21.49 -62.75
C LEU A 110 -20.00 -22.60 -61.75
N PRO A 111 -20.57 -23.76 -62.15
CA PRO A 111 -20.83 -24.87 -61.23
C PRO A 111 -19.56 -25.42 -60.56
N LEU A 112 -18.43 -25.43 -61.28
CA LEU A 112 -17.14 -25.85 -60.73
C LEU A 112 -16.62 -24.82 -59.72
N LEU A 113 -16.68 -23.53 -60.04
CA LEU A 113 -16.30 -22.45 -59.12
C LEU A 113 -17.18 -22.44 -57.86
N ILE A 114 -18.49 -22.70 -58.00
CA ILE A 114 -19.42 -22.87 -56.87
C ILE A 114 -19.04 -24.10 -56.05
N ARG A 115 -18.72 -25.24 -56.67
CA ARG A 115 -18.24 -26.43 -55.94
C ARG A 115 -16.93 -26.19 -55.20
N ILE A 116 -15.98 -25.49 -55.83
CA ILE A 116 -14.73 -25.05 -55.19
C ILE A 116 -15.10 -24.14 -54.01
N ARG A 117 -15.92 -23.11 -54.21
CA ARG A 117 -16.36 -22.22 -53.14
C ARG A 117 -16.96 -23.01 -51.99
N ILE A 118 -17.96 -23.86 -52.23
CA ILE A 118 -18.64 -24.68 -51.20
C ILE A 118 -17.67 -25.60 -50.47
N ARG A 119 -16.72 -26.22 -51.17
CA ARG A 119 -15.70 -27.10 -50.58
C ARG A 119 -14.73 -26.34 -49.69
N TRP A 120 -14.34 -25.14 -50.09
CA TRP A 120 -13.34 -24.32 -49.40
C TRP A 120 -13.97 -23.25 -48.49
N GLN A 121 -15.31 -23.18 -48.36
CA GLN A 121 -15.94 -22.33 -47.35
C GLN A 121 -15.61 -22.92 -45.97
N PRO A 122 -15.19 -22.09 -45.00
CA PRO A 122 -15.12 -22.53 -43.61
C PRO A 122 -16.54 -22.86 -43.14
N ARG A 123 -16.85 -24.16 -43.00
CA ARG A 123 -18.13 -24.61 -42.42
C ARG A 123 -18.03 -24.50 -40.91
N LYS A 124 -18.62 -23.45 -40.33
CA LYS A 124 -18.75 -23.30 -38.87
C LYS A 124 -19.78 -24.33 -38.38
N HIS A 125 -19.33 -25.43 -37.79
CA HIS A 125 -20.22 -26.37 -37.08
C HIS A 125 -20.01 -26.20 -35.57
N ASN A 126 -21.09 -25.85 -34.85
CA ASN A 126 -21.10 -25.60 -33.41
C ASN A 126 -21.53 -26.86 -32.62
N GLN A 127 -20.75 -27.95 -32.68
CA GLN A 127 -21.14 -29.20 -31.99
C GLN A 127 -20.33 -29.50 -30.72
N TYR A 128 -19.10 -29.01 -30.61
CA TYR A 128 -18.32 -28.99 -29.37
C TYR A 128 -17.77 -27.56 -29.19
N GLY A 129 -17.71 -27.06 -27.95
CA GLY A 129 -17.37 -25.67 -27.60
C GLY A 129 -16.47 -24.93 -28.60
N ASN A 130 -16.86 -23.71 -28.97
CA ASN A 130 -16.14 -22.87 -29.93
C ASN A 130 -15.37 -21.77 -29.19
N ASP A 131 -14.64 -22.17 -28.15
CA ASP A 131 -13.76 -21.25 -27.43
C ASP A 131 -12.61 -20.86 -28.37
N ARG A 132 -12.11 -19.64 -28.19
CA ARG A 132 -10.98 -19.11 -28.97
C ARG A 132 -10.20 -18.09 -28.15
N LEU A 133 -8.97 -17.87 -28.57
CA LEU A 133 -8.12 -16.81 -28.04
C LEU A 133 -8.51 -15.44 -28.60
N ALA A 134 -8.23 -14.39 -27.82
CA ALA A 134 -8.39 -13.01 -28.24
C ALA A 134 -7.38 -12.67 -29.34
N THR A 135 -7.84 -12.01 -30.39
CA THR A 135 -6.95 -11.58 -31.49
C THR A 135 -6.21 -10.30 -31.13
N GLY A 136 -5.00 -10.10 -31.67
CA GLY A 136 -4.23 -8.87 -31.40
C GLY A 136 -4.97 -7.56 -31.73
N LYS A 137 -5.85 -7.56 -32.73
CA LYS A 137 -6.71 -6.40 -33.05
C LYS A 137 -7.75 -6.13 -31.96
N GLU A 138 -8.32 -7.18 -31.37
CA GLU A 138 -9.28 -7.05 -30.26
C GLU A 138 -8.55 -6.54 -29.02
N ILE A 139 -7.36 -7.07 -28.71
CA ILE A 139 -6.55 -6.65 -27.56
C ILE A 139 -6.18 -5.16 -27.67
N ILE A 140 -5.64 -4.72 -28.82
CA ILE A 140 -5.26 -3.32 -29.03
C ILE A 140 -6.47 -2.37 -28.95
N ARG A 141 -7.66 -2.83 -29.32
CA ARG A 141 -8.90 -2.06 -29.20
C ARG A 141 -9.43 -2.01 -27.77
N GLN A 142 -9.20 -3.07 -27.00
CA GLN A 142 -9.67 -3.21 -25.62
C GLN A 142 -8.76 -2.45 -24.65
N TYR A 143 -7.44 -2.61 -24.74
CA TYR A 143 -6.53 -2.06 -23.74
C TYR A 143 -5.78 -0.82 -24.22
N PRO A 144 -5.63 0.22 -23.38
CA PRO A 144 -4.80 1.37 -23.72
C PRO A 144 -3.37 0.92 -24.03
N GLN A 145 -2.82 1.49 -25.10
CA GLN A 145 -1.47 1.20 -25.56
C GLN A 145 -0.51 2.25 -25.01
N ILE A 146 0.44 1.82 -24.19
CA ILE A 146 1.48 2.69 -23.62
C ILE A 146 2.84 2.34 -24.21
N PRO A 147 3.77 3.30 -24.32
CA PRO A 147 5.17 3.00 -24.63
C PRO A 147 5.79 2.03 -23.64
N ASP A 148 6.65 1.15 -24.15
CA ASP A 148 7.39 0.20 -23.34
C ASP A 148 8.32 0.87 -22.30
N ARG A 149 8.85 2.06 -22.61
CA ARG A 149 9.82 2.78 -21.75
C ARG A 149 9.76 4.30 -21.89
N GLN A 150 10.49 5.02 -21.04
CA GLN A 150 10.81 6.46 -21.02
C GLN A 150 9.63 7.42 -20.86
N TYR A 151 8.56 7.24 -21.62
CA TYR A 151 7.48 8.20 -21.71
C TYR A 151 6.44 7.96 -20.62
N SER A 152 6.01 9.05 -19.99
CA SER A 152 4.79 9.06 -19.18
C SER A 152 3.54 8.96 -20.06
N TYR A 153 2.43 8.54 -19.46
CA TYR A 153 1.17 8.35 -20.15
C TYR A 153 -0.03 8.69 -19.24
N PRO A 154 -1.17 9.08 -19.84
CA PRO A 154 -2.34 9.50 -19.08
C PRO A 154 -3.06 8.32 -18.42
N GLY A 155 -3.70 8.60 -17.29
CA GLY A 155 -4.47 7.61 -16.52
C GLY A 155 -3.64 6.92 -15.43
N TYR A 156 -4.15 5.78 -14.96
CA TYR A 156 -3.50 4.96 -13.95
C TYR A 156 -2.55 3.94 -14.58
N GLY A 157 -1.56 3.49 -13.83
CA GLY A 157 -0.82 2.28 -14.15
C GLY A 157 -1.68 1.03 -14.00
N GLY A 158 -1.29 -0.04 -14.68
CA GLY A 158 -2.07 -1.26 -14.80
C GLY A 158 -1.20 -2.46 -15.15
N ILE A 159 -1.67 -3.67 -14.87
CA ILE A 159 -0.91 -4.89 -15.18
C ILE A 159 -0.73 -5.01 -16.70
N PRO A 160 0.47 -5.33 -17.21
CA PRO A 160 0.66 -5.60 -18.62
C PRO A 160 -0.03 -6.91 -19.01
N VAL A 161 -0.89 -6.86 -20.02
CA VAL A 161 -1.65 -8.03 -20.53
C VAL A 161 -1.21 -8.50 -21.91
N ALA A 162 -0.47 -7.68 -22.65
CA ALA A 162 0.18 -8.03 -23.90
C ALA A 162 1.26 -6.99 -24.26
N HIS A 163 2.24 -7.36 -25.08
CA HIS A 163 3.24 -6.45 -25.63
C HIS A 163 3.21 -6.50 -27.16
N TYR A 164 3.49 -5.40 -27.86
CA TYR A 164 3.51 -5.35 -29.33
C TYR A 164 4.67 -4.52 -29.87
N LYS A 165 5.37 -5.06 -30.87
CA LYS A 165 6.33 -4.27 -31.67
C LYS A 165 5.59 -3.28 -32.58
N PRO A 166 6.16 -2.09 -32.88
CA PRO A 166 5.58 -1.12 -33.78
C PRO A 166 5.40 -1.73 -35.18
N GLY A 167 4.15 -1.94 -35.59
CA GLY A 167 3.82 -2.61 -36.84
C GLY A 167 2.48 -2.17 -37.45
N LYS A 168 2.12 -2.76 -38.59
CA LYS A 168 0.91 -2.39 -39.36
C LYS A 168 -0.38 -2.40 -38.53
N GLN A 169 -0.49 -3.25 -37.52
CA GLN A 169 -1.70 -3.36 -36.67
C GLN A 169 -1.87 -2.15 -35.74
N LEU A 170 -0.79 -1.69 -35.13
CA LEU A 170 -0.80 -0.51 -34.27
C LEU A 170 -1.04 0.77 -35.10
N ILE A 171 -0.40 0.90 -36.27
CA ILE A 171 -0.58 2.05 -37.17
C ILE A 171 -2.04 2.20 -37.59
N LYS A 172 -2.73 1.08 -37.89
CA LYS A 172 -4.14 1.09 -38.30
C LYS A 172 -5.11 1.49 -37.19
N SER A 173 -4.78 1.21 -35.93
CA SER A 173 -5.67 1.45 -34.78
C SER A 173 -5.37 2.78 -34.08
N HIS A 174 -4.09 3.13 -33.92
CA HIS A 174 -3.61 4.31 -33.21
C HIS A 174 -2.53 5.07 -34.03
N PRO A 175 -2.89 5.67 -35.19
CA PRO A 175 -1.92 6.33 -36.06
C PRO A 175 -1.26 7.56 -35.40
N ALA A 176 -2.01 8.33 -34.61
CA ALA A 176 -1.50 9.52 -33.91
C ALA A 176 -0.45 9.16 -32.85
N LEU A 177 -0.68 8.10 -32.07
CA LEU A 177 0.26 7.61 -31.06
C LEU A 177 1.58 7.16 -31.70
N PHE A 178 1.49 6.38 -32.78
CA PHE A 178 2.65 5.94 -33.55
C PHE A 178 3.43 7.14 -34.11
N TRP A 179 2.74 8.12 -34.68
CA TRP A 179 3.40 9.29 -35.25
C TRP A 179 4.11 10.13 -34.18
N LYS A 180 3.45 10.39 -33.05
CA LYS A 180 4.00 11.17 -31.93
C LYS A 180 5.21 10.51 -31.26
N MET A 181 5.18 9.19 -31.06
CA MET A 181 6.13 8.48 -30.21
C MET A 181 7.18 7.64 -30.96
N SER A 182 6.88 7.21 -32.20
CA SER A 182 7.83 6.43 -33.00
C SER A 182 8.45 7.23 -34.16
N VAL A 183 7.70 8.15 -34.77
CA VAL A 183 8.13 8.86 -36.00
C VAL A 183 8.75 10.23 -35.69
N LEU A 184 8.06 11.07 -34.92
CA LEU A 184 8.55 12.42 -34.57
C LEU A 184 9.93 12.43 -33.88
N PRO A 185 10.25 11.51 -32.95
CA PRO A 185 11.58 11.48 -32.33
C PRO A 185 12.68 11.12 -33.34
N ARG A 186 12.42 10.21 -34.28
CA ARG A 186 13.37 9.88 -35.36
C ARG A 186 13.68 11.09 -36.25
N PHE A 187 12.68 11.91 -36.55
CA PHE A 187 12.88 13.15 -37.29
C PHE A 187 13.73 14.16 -36.50
N LYS A 188 13.49 14.30 -35.19
CA LYS A 188 14.29 15.18 -34.32
C LYS A 188 15.74 14.71 -34.18
N GLU A 189 15.95 13.40 -33.99
CA GLU A 189 17.29 12.78 -33.99
C GLU A 189 18.02 13.01 -35.31
N PHE A 190 17.33 12.83 -36.44
CA PHE A 190 17.89 13.07 -37.77
C PHE A 190 18.26 14.55 -37.98
N GLY A 191 17.37 15.48 -37.61
CA GLY A 191 17.62 16.92 -37.72
C GLY A 191 18.75 17.42 -36.82
N ALA A 192 18.91 16.84 -35.63
CA ALA A 192 20.03 17.14 -34.74
C ALA A 192 21.36 16.57 -35.29
N LYS A 193 21.36 15.35 -35.86
CA LYS A 193 22.54 14.76 -36.51
C LYS A 193 23.04 15.58 -37.71
N ILE A 194 22.13 16.22 -38.45
CA ILE A 194 22.45 17.07 -39.60
C ILE A 194 22.74 18.53 -39.17
N LYS A 195 22.81 18.82 -37.86
CA LYS A 195 23.00 20.17 -37.30
C LYS A 195 21.96 21.20 -37.75
N LEU A 196 20.81 20.76 -38.28
CA LEU A 196 19.69 21.62 -38.69
C LEU A 196 18.94 22.16 -37.45
N LEU A 197 18.97 21.41 -36.35
CA LEU A 197 18.41 21.76 -35.05
C LEU A 197 19.55 21.84 -34.02
N LYS A 198 19.80 23.03 -33.46
CA LYS A 198 20.65 23.17 -32.27
C LYS A 198 19.85 22.69 -31.05
N TYR A 199 20.29 21.59 -30.45
CA TYR A 199 19.62 21.00 -29.28
C TYR A 199 20.67 20.66 -28.21
N ASN A 200 20.48 21.17 -26.99
CA ASN A 200 21.44 21.10 -25.89
C ASN A 200 21.06 20.07 -24.80
N GLY A 201 20.15 19.12 -25.08
CA GLY A 201 19.76 18.06 -24.15
C GLY A 201 19.70 16.68 -24.81
N ASP A 202 19.40 15.64 -24.03
CA ASP A 202 19.17 14.29 -24.57
C ASP A 202 17.87 14.26 -25.40
N LEU A 203 17.97 13.79 -26.64
CA LEU A 203 16.81 13.60 -27.51
C LEU A 203 16.07 12.34 -27.07
N PRO A 204 14.73 12.38 -26.95
CA PRO A 204 13.97 11.21 -26.56
C PRO A 204 14.07 10.15 -27.66
N ALA A 205 14.45 8.92 -27.29
CA ALA A 205 14.67 7.85 -28.25
C ALA A 205 13.33 7.31 -28.79
N PRO A 206 13.27 6.86 -30.06
CA PRO A 206 12.04 6.31 -30.62
C PRO A 206 11.61 5.06 -29.87
N VAL A 207 10.31 4.99 -29.55
CA VAL A 207 9.69 3.84 -28.89
C VAL A 207 9.87 2.57 -29.71
N LYS A 208 10.31 1.49 -29.06
CA LYS A 208 10.60 0.18 -29.71
C LYS A 208 9.52 -0.87 -29.47
N GLY A 209 8.58 -0.63 -28.55
CA GLY A 209 7.51 -1.53 -28.19
C GLY A 209 6.37 -0.82 -27.46
N TYR A 210 5.20 -1.45 -27.40
CA TYR A 210 4.02 -0.93 -26.73
C TYR A 210 3.40 -2.00 -25.83
N TYR A 211 3.05 -1.65 -24.60
CA TYR A 211 2.25 -2.50 -23.71
C TYR A 211 0.77 -2.20 -23.83
N SER A 212 -0.02 -3.26 -23.92
CA SER A 212 -1.45 -3.24 -23.57
C SER A 212 -1.54 -3.41 -22.06
N ILE A 213 -2.11 -2.43 -21.36
CA ILE A 213 -2.23 -2.48 -19.90
C ILE A 213 -3.69 -2.46 -19.44
N ASP A 214 -4.00 -3.20 -18.39
CA ASP A 214 -5.30 -3.14 -17.73
C ASP A 214 -5.29 -2.10 -16.61
N GLN A 215 -5.82 -0.90 -16.88
CA GLN A 215 -5.89 0.21 -15.93
C GLN A 215 -7.04 0.11 -14.91
N THR A 216 -7.89 -0.92 -15.06
CA THR A 216 -9.08 -1.09 -14.21
C THR A 216 -8.70 -1.52 -12.79
N THR A 217 -9.66 -1.43 -11.86
CA THR A 217 -9.46 -1.88 -10.48
C THR A 217 -9.72 -3.37 -10.39
N VAL A 218 -8.67 -4.17 -10.60
CA VAL A 218 -8.70 -5.64 -10.61
C VAL A 218 -7.54 -6.23 -9.82
N ASN A 219 -7.78 -7.37 -9.20
CA ASN A 219 -6.74 -8.18 -8.58
C ASN A 219 -6.15 -9.14 -9.62
N ASN A 220 -4.87 -9.43 -9.47
CA ASN A 220 -4.12 -10.27 -10.40
C ASN A 220 -3.51 -11.45 -9.66
N LEU A 221 -3.59 -12.64 -10.28
CA LEU A 221 -2.87 -13.83 -9.85
C LEU A 221 -1.84 -14.19 -10.92
N ILE A 222 -0.56 -14.17 -10.56
CA ILE A 222 0.55 -14.42 -11.48
C ILE A 222 1.17 -15.76 -11.11
N ILE A 223 1.28 -16.65 -12.09
CA ILE A 223 1.80 -18.02 -11.90
C ILE A 223 3.08 -18.20 -12.71
N GLY A 224 4.19 -18.45 -12.01
CA GLY A 224 5.48 -18.68 -12.63
C GLY A 224 6.49 -19.32 -11.69
N ILE A 225 7.06 -20.47 -12.08
CA ILE A 225 8.15 -21.11 -11.33
C ILE A 225 9.43 -20.25 -11.33
N SER A 226 10.34 -20.53 -10.40
CA SER A 226 11.66 -19.89 -10.39
C SER A 226 12.39 -20.05 -11.72
N ARG A 227 13.04 -18.98 -12.19
CA ARG A 227 13.73 -18.87 -13.50
C ARG A 227 12.83 -18.94 -14.75
N SER A 228 11.50 -18.93 -14.61
CA SER A 228 10.57 -18.79 -15.76
C SER A 228 10.61 -17.42 -16.42
N GLY A 229 11.14 -16.41 -15.73
CA GLY A 229 11.14 -15.02 -16.19
C GLY A 229 10.11 -14.12 -15.50
N LYS A 230 9.31 -14.62 -14.54
CA LYS A 230 8.26 -13.85 -13.81
C LYS A 230 8.67 -12.42 -13.39
N GLY A 231 9.87 -12.27 -12.82
CA GLY A 231 10.40 -10.99 -12.36
C GLY A 231 10.78 -10.06 -13.52
N GLU A 232 11.46 -10.62 -14.53
CA GLU A 232 12.00 -9.89 -15.68
C GLU A 232 10.94 -9.52 -16.74
N THR A 233 9.91 -10.35 -16.93
CA THR A 233 8.89 -10.12 -17.98
C THR A 233 7.66 -9.40 -17.45
N LEU A 234 7.41 -9.44 -16.14
CA LEU A 234 6.15 -8.95 -15.56
C LEU A 234 6.32 -8.07 -14.33
N VAL A 235 6.91 -8.55 -13.22
CA VAL A 235 6.93 -7.82 -11.94
C VAL A 235 7.71 -6.50 -12.04
N MET A 236 8.95 -6.54 -12.55
CA MET A 236 9.77 -5.32 -12.70
C MET A 236 9.19 -4.35 -13.74
N PRO A 237 8.76 -4.81 -14.95
CA PRO A 237 8.00 -3.95 -15.86
C PRO A 237 6.74 -3.35 -15.22
N PHE A 238 6.04 -4.08 -14.35
CA PHE A 238 4.85 -3.56 -13.68
C PHE A 238 5.18 -2.39 -12.73
N VAL A 239 6.26 -2.47 -11.94
CA VAL A 239 6.75 -1.35 -11.11
C VAL A 239 7.12 -0.13 -11.98
N ASP A 240 7.78 -0.35 -13.12
CA ASP A 240 8.06 0.73 -14.08
C ASP A 240 6.79 1.38 -14.63
N ILE A 241 5.83 0.56 -15.08
CA ILE A 241 4.54 1.01 -15.62
C ILE A 241 3.80 1.84 -14.57
N LEU A 242 3.65 1.33 -13.34
CA LEU A 242 2.98 2.06 -12.26
C LEU A 242 3.60 3.42 -11.97
N SER A 243 4.94 3.53 -12.05
CA SER A 243 5.66 4.78 -11.76
C SER A 243 5.70 5.79 -12.92
N ARG A 244 5.45 5.36 -14.17
CA ARG A 244 5.36 6.26 -15.35
C ARG A 244 3.96 6.86 -15.55
N ALA A 245 2.94 6.29 -14.94
CA ALA A 245 1.58 6.83 -15.05
C ALA A 245 1.48 8.27 -14.52
N GLU A 246 0.72 9.13 -15.18
CA GLU A 246 0.42 10.48 -14.68
C GLU A 246 -0.31 10.42 -13.33
N LYS A 247 -1.26 9.49 -13.17
CA LYS A 247 -1.88 9.19 -11.88
C LYS A 247 -1.09 8.09 -11.18
N LYS A 248 -0.05 8.51 -10.47
CA LYS A 248 0.82 7.61 -9.71
C LYS A 248 0.04 6.89 -8.62
N SER A 249 0.35 5.62 -8.46
CA SER A 249 -0.18 4.77 -7.40
C SER A 249 0.94 4.46 -6.41
N SER A 250 0.61 4.35 -5.13
CA SER A 250 1.53 3.84 -4.11
C SER A 250 1.70 2.34 -4.28
N MET A 251 2.84 1.81 -3.85
CA MET A 251 3.20 0.41 -4.03
C MET A 251 3.68 -0.19 -2.71
N VAL A 252 3.25 -1.40 -2.41
CA VAL A 252 3.79 -2.25 -1.35
C VAL A 252 4.28 -3.51 -2.03
N VAL A 253 5.60 -3.69 -2.10
CA VAL A 253 6.24 -4.74 -2.88
C VAL A 253 6.94 -5.71 -1.95
N ASN A 254 6.51 -6.96 -1.92
CA ASN A 254 7.29 -8.03 -1.30
C ASN A 254 8.43 -8.39 -2.25
N ASP A 255 9.67 -8.26 -1.78
CA ASP A 255 10.90 -8.46 -2.54
C ASP A 255 11.92 -9.27 -1.71
N PRO A 256 11.75 -10.60 -1.58
CA PRO A 256 12.62 -11.46 -0.77
C PRO A 256 14.11 -11.46 -1.17
N LYS A 257 14.48 -10.82 -2.29
CA LYS A 257 15.88 -10.71 -2.72
C LYS A 257 16.43 -9.30 -2.65
N GLY A 258 15.57 -8.30 -2.47
CA GLY A 258 15.93 -6.89 -2.55
C GLY A 258 16.33 -6.41 -3.96
N GLU A 259 16.21 -7.25 -4.99
CA GLU A 259 16.62 -6.94 -6.37
C GLU A 259 15.73 -5.84 -6.96
N ILE A 260 14.42 -5.91 -6.73
CA ILE A 260 13.46 -4.94 -7.25
C ILE A 260 13.70 -3.58 -6.59
N TYR A 261 13.92 -3.57 -5.27
CA TYR A 261 14.25 -2.37 -4.52
C TYR A 261 15.52 -1.70 -5.06
N GLN A 262 16.63 -2.43 -5.12
CA GLN A 262 17.93 -1.92 -5.57
C GLN A 262 17.84 -1.31 -6.97
N MET A 263 17.19 -2.02 -7.90
CA MET A 263 17.12 -1.62 -9.30
C MET A 263 16.19 -0.44 -9.55
N SER A 264 15.11 -0.33 -8.78
CA SER A 264 14.08 0.69 -9.00
C SER A 264 14.28 1.96 -8.16
N TYR A 265 15.08 1.92 -7.09
CA TYR A 265 15.24 3.01 -6.13
C TYR A 265 15.49 4.37 -6.80
N ASN A 266 16.58 4.49 -7.56
CA ASN A 266 16.99 5.75 -8.20
C ASN A 266 15.91 6.30 -9.14
N THR A 267 15.26 5.42 -9.87
CA THR A 267 14.23 5.80 -10.85
C THR A 267 12.93 6.21 -10.18
N LEU A 268 12.51 5.51 -9.13
CA LEU A 268 11.36 5.88 -8.32
C LEU A 268 11.57 7.24 -7.62
N ARG A 269 12.76 7.47 -7.04
CA ARG A 269 13.13 8.77 -6.45
C ARG A 269 13.11 9.90 -7.47
N LYS A 270 13.71 9.72 -8.66
CA LYS A 270 13.65 10.68 -9.77
C LYS A 270 12.22 10.96 -10.23
N ARG A 271 11.35 9.93 -10.18
CA ARG A 271 9.92 10.04 -10.46
C ARG A 271 9.12 10.56 -9.25
N GLY A 272 9.74 11.06 -8.19
CA GLY A 272 9.07 11.73 -7.06
C GLY A 272 8.34 10.82 -6.09
N TYR A 273 8.67 9.52 -6.06
CA TYR A 273 8.20 8.61 -5.02
C TYR A 273 8.97 8.82 -3.72
N ASP A 274 8.28 8.68 -2.58
CA ASP A 274 8.96 8.37 -1.33
C ASP A 274 9.21 6.86 -1.26
N VAL A 275 10.47 6.48 -1.33
CA VAL A 275 10.89 5.07 -1.44
C VAL A 275 11.42 4.61 -0.09
N GLN A 276 10.75 3.63 0.50
CA GLN A 276 11.01 3.08 1.82
C GLN A 276 11.30 1.58 1.70
N VAL A 277 12.12 1.04 2.60
CA VAL A 277 12.44 -0.38 2.63
C VAL A 277 12.39 -0.90 4.05
N LEU A 278 11.60 -1.95 4.28
CA LEU A 278 11.67 -2.79 5.47
C LEU A 278 12.61 -3.96 5.14
N ASN A 279 13.88 -3.81 5.51
CA ASN A 279 14.92 -4.78 5.22
C ASN A 279 15.23 -5.63 6.45
N VAL A 280 14.64 -6.83 6.51
CA VAL A 280 14.87 -7.78 7.60
C VAL A 280 16.11 -8.65 7.33
N GLN A 281 16.65 -8.63 6.11
CA GLN A 281 17.92 -9.28 5.79
C GLN A 281 19.11 -8.49 6.33
N ASN A 282 19.07 -7.16 6.24
CA ASN A 282 20.05 -6.25 6.81
C ASN A 282 19.34 -5.08 7.49
N THR A 283 19.05 -5.26 8.77
CA THR A 283 18.23 -4.34 9.59
C THR A 283 18.86 -2.96 9.71
N ASP A 284 20.20 -2.87 9.77
CA ASP A 284 20.92 -1.59 9.88
C ASP A 284 20.65 -0.66 8.70
N TYR A 285 20.21 -1.21 7.57
CA TYR A 285 19.82 -0.52 6.34
C TYR A 285 18.34 -0.74 6.05
N SER A 286 17.51 -0.42 7.04
CA SER A 286 16.05 -0.51 6.97
C SER A 286 15.37 0.73 7.54
N MET A 287 14.12 0.98 7.13
CA MET A 287 13.18 1.78 7.90
C MET A 287 12.89 1.09 9.24
N SER A 288 12.49 1.85 10.26
CA SER A 288 12.04 1.28 11.54
C SER A 288 10.53 1.05 11.48
N TYR A 289 10.06 -0.07 12.04
CA TYR A 289 8.67 -0.46 12.03
C TYR A 289 8.29 -1.13 13.34
N ASN A 290 7.61 -0.40 14.24
CA ASN A 290 7.06 -0.96 15.46
C ASN A 290 5.67 -1.56 15.19
N PRO A 291 5.48 -2.89 15.32
CA PRO A 291 4.18 -3.55 15.19
C PRO A 291 3.09 -2.97 16.09
N LEU A 292 3.48 -2.45 17.27
CA LEU A 292 2.58 -1.90 18.28
C LEU A 292 2.24 -0.42 18.03
N GLN A 293 2.85 0.26 17.06
CA GLN A 293 2.66 1.71 16.88
C GLN A 293 1.19 2.10 16.73
N ARG A 294 0.41 1.34 15.94
CA ARG A 294 -1.02 1.58 15.74
C ARG A 294 -1.81 1.49 17.06
N ILE A 295 -1.42 0.53 17.90
CA ILE A 295 -2.04 0.30 19.21
C ILE A 295 -1.69 1.46 20.15
N VAL A 296 -0.43 1.91 20.14
CA VAL A 296 0.04 3.09 20.88
C VAL A 296 -0.74 4.34 20.46
N ASP A 297 -0.93 4.57 19.16
CA ASP A 297 -1.67 5.73 18.66
C ASP A 297 -3.12 5.73 19.16
N TYR A 298 -3.79 4.57 19.17
CA TYR A 298 -5.13 4.43 19.75
C TYR A 298 -5.15 4.61 21.27
N ALA A 299 -4.14 4.07 21.96
CA ALA A 299 -4.05 4.17 23.41
C ALA A 299 -3.83 5.62 23.87
N LYS A 300 -2.96 6.38 23.19
CA LYS A 300 -2.72 7.81 23.41
C LYS A 300 -3.98 8.65 23.20
N ASP A 301 -4.76 8.30 22.19
CA ASP A 301 -6.02 8.98 21.92
C ASP A 301 -7.12 8.67 22.95
N GLY A 302 -7.08 7.48 23.57
CA GLY A 302 -8.07 6.98 24.52
C GLY A 302 -9.09 5.99 23.93
N TYR A 303 -8.76 5.35 22.81
CA TYR A 303 -9.62 4.39 22.10
C TYR A 303 -9.48 2.96 22.66
N PHE A 304 -10.14 2.66 23.77
CA PHE A 304 -10.00 1.36 24.45
C PHE A 304 -10.46 0.16 23.61
N ASP A 305 -11.63 0.24 22.98
CA ASP A 305 -12.17 -0.86 22.15
C ASP A 305 -11.24 -1.15 20.96
N GLU A 306 -10.78 -0.10 20.29
CA GLU A 306 -9.88 -0.20 19.15
C GLU A 306 -8.49 -0.73 19.53
N VAL A 307 -8.01 -0.43 20.76
CA VAL A 307 -6.80 -1.03 21.32
C VAL A 307 -7.00 -2.53 21.49
N GLN A 308 -8.11 -2.98 22.08
CA GLN A 308 -8.40 -4.40 22.27
C GLN A 308 -8.43 -5.17 20.95
N ASP A 309 -9.16 -4.64 19.97
CA ASP A 309 -9.29 -5.24 18.65
C ASP A 309 -7.93 -5.31 17.93
N ALA A 310 -7.13 -4.23 18.00
CA ALA A 310 -5.82 -4.17 17.36
C ALA A 310 -4.80 -5.11 18.02
N VAL A 311 -4.79 -5.20 19.36
CA VAL A 311 -3.96 -6.15 20.12
C VAL A 311 -4.34 -7.58 19.76
N ASN A 312 -5.64 -7.90 19.75
CA ASN A 312 -6.11 -9.24 19.42
C ASN A 312 -5.81 -9.62 17.97
N SER A 313 -5.95 -8.70 17.02
CA SER A 313 -5.60 -8.94 15.61
C SER A 313 -4.10 -9.21 15.44
N LEU A 314 -3.23 -8.43 16.10
CA LEU A 314 -1.79 -8.69 16.12
C LEU A 314 -1.49 -10.10 16.64
N SER A 315 -1.94 -10.44 17.86
CA SER A 315 -1.65 -11.74 18.47
C SER A 315 -2.22 -12.91 17.66
N THR A 316 -3.43 -12.75 17.11
CA THR A 316 -4.06 -13.76 16.22
C THR A 316 -3.19 -14.01 14.98
N SER A 317 -2.62 -12.96 14.38
CA SER A 317 -1.73 -13.10 13.20
C SER A 317 -0.43 -13.87 13.49
N ILE A 318 -0.01 -13.93 14.76
CA ILE A 318 1.21 -14.63 15.19
C ILE A 318 0.93 -16.12 15.41
N TYR A 319 -0.17 -16.47 16.09
CA TYR A 319 -0.39 -17.83 16.57
C TYR A 319 -1.43 -18.65 15.78
N VAL A 320 -2.29 -18.01 14.98
CA VAL A 320 -3.34 -18.75 14.25
C VAL A 320 -2.76 -19.46 13.03
N ASP A 321 -2.79 -20.78 13.10
CA ASP A 321 -2.64 -21.67 11.96
C ASP A 321 -4.02 -22.26 11.58
N PRO A 322 -4.57 -21.93 10.38
CA PRO A 322 -5.84 -22.48 9.90
C PRO A 322 -5.88 -24.01 9.84
N ASN A 323 -4.73 -24.67 9.76
CA ASN A 323 -4.62 -26.13 9.64
C ASN A 323 -4.42 -26.85 11.00
N ALA A 324 -4.33 -26.12 12.11
CA ALA A 324 -4.11 -26.70 13.42
C ALA A 324 -5.31 -27.53 13.92
N LYS A 325 -5.02 -28.70 14.51
CA LYS A 325 -6.04 -29.63 15.05
C LYS A 325 -6.63 -29.18 16.38
N ASP A 326 -5.81 -28.61 17.26
CA ASP A 326 -6.21 -28.14 18.58
C ASP A 326 -5.99 -26.63 18.70
N LYS A 327 -7.07 -25.89 18.92
CA LYS A 327 -7.07 -24.43 19.03
C LYS A 327 -6.83 -23.93 20.46
N PHE A 328 -6.83 -24.82 21.45
CA PHE A 328 -6.66 -24.44 22.86
C PHE A 328 -5.33 -23.70 23.08
N TRP A 329 -4.22 -24.30 22.66
CA TRP A 329 -2.88 -23.73 22.84
C TRP A 329 -2.69 -22.39 22.11
N GLN A 330 -3.27 -22.28 20.91
CA GLN A 330 -3.25 -21.04 20.14
C GLN A 330 -4.02 -19.92 20.86
N ASN A 331 -5.26 -20.19 21.28
CA ASN A 331 -6.09 -19.21 21.99
C ASN A 331 -5.47 -18.79 23.33
N SER A 332 -4.89 -19.73 24.08
CA SER A 332 -4.16 -19.42 25.31
C SER A 332 -2.94 -18.54 25.07
N SER A 333 -2.16 -18.82 24.01
CA SER A 333 -0.99 -18.01 23.65
C SER A 333 -1.37 -16.61 23.17
N ILE A 334 -2.46 -16.49 22.41
CA ILE A 334 -3.02 -15.20 21.96
C ILE A 334 -3.42 -14.35 23.16
N ASN A 335 -4.19 -14.92 24.10
CA ASN A 335 -4.66 -14.20 25.28
C ASN A 335 -3.51 -13.83 26.23
N LEU A 336 -2.51 -14.70 26.38
CA LEU A 336 -1.31 -14.38 27.14
C LEU A 336 -0.57 -13.18 26.51
N LEU A 337 -0.29 -13.22 25.20
CA LEU A 337 0.37 -12.10 24.52
C LEU A 337 -0.45 -10.80 24.62
N ASN A 338 -1.78 -10.88 24.46
CA ASN A 338 -2.68 -9.74 24.64
C ASN A 338 -2.52 -9.11 26.03
N SER A 339 -2.48 -9.94 27.08
CA SER A 339 -2.32 -9.45 28.46
C SER A 339 -0.98 -8.75 28.68
N LEU A 340 0.10 -9.27 28.10
CA LEU A 340 1.44 -8.68 28.23
C LEU A 340 1.53 -7.34 27.51
N ILE A 341 1.00 -7.25 26.28
CA ILE A 341 0.96 -5.98 25.52
C ILE A 341 0.15 -4.92 26.28
N LEU A 342 -1.03 -5.29 26.79
CA LEU A 342 -1.89 -4.38 27.54
C LEU A 342 -1.27 -3.95 28.88
N ALA A 343 -0.53 -4.83 29.57
CA ALA A 343 0.20 -4.49 30.78
C ALA A 343 1.36 -3.50 30.52
N VAL A 344 2.09 -3.66 29.41
CA VAL A 344 3.12 -2.70 28.98
C VAL A 344 2.50 -1.35 28.61
N ILE A 345 1.30 -1.33 28.00
CA ILE A 345 0.57 -0.09 27.72
C ILE A 345 0.13 0.60 29.02
N ASP A 346 -0.34 -0.14 30.02
CA ASP A 346 -0.69 0.42 31.33
C ASP A 346 0.53 1.02 32.02
N HIS A 347 1.69 0.34 31.97
CA HIS A 347 2.96 0.86 32.48
C HIS A 347 3.37 2.17 31.79
N ALA A 348 3.42 2.15 30.45
CA ALA A 348 3.76 3.33 29.64
C ALA A 348 2.84 4.52 29.92
N LYS A 349 1.54 4.27 30.14
CA LYS A 349 0.57 5.31 30.49
C LYS A 349 0.82 5.89 31.89
N ARG A 350 1.17 5.05 32.87
CA ARG A 350 1.46 5.49 34.25
C ARG A 350 2.68 6.41 34.31
N ASN A 351 3.68 6.16 33.46
CA ASN A 351 4.94 6.89 33.45
C ASN A 351 5.02 7.98 32.35
N ASP A 352 3.97 8.14 31.54
CA ASP A 352 3.92 8.96 30.33
C ASP A 352 5.04 8.71 29.30
N ASP A 353 5.66 7.51 29.34
CA ASP A 353 6.67 7.09 28.36
C ASP A 353 6.11 6.03 27.40
N TRP A 354 5.59 6.52 26.29
CA TRP A 354 5.03 5.67 25.24
C TRP A 354 6.08 5.05 24.32
N GLU A 355 7.35 5.44 24.41
CA GLU A 355 8.43 4.81 23.62
C GLU A 355 8.78 3.43 24.17
N GLU A 356 8.40 3.12 25.40
CA GLU A 356 8.58 1.79 26.02
C GLU A 356 7.69 0.71 25.40
N VAL A 357 6.60 1.07 24.71
CA VAL A 357 5.64 0.11 24.15
C VAL A 357 6.22 -0.56 22.90
N THR A 358 7.03 -1.60 23.11
CA THR A 358 7.74 -2.34 22.07
C THR A 358 7.62 -3.85 22.27
N MET A 359 7.79 -4.60 21.18
CA MET A 359 7.83 -6.07 21.26
C MET A 359 9.06 -6.60 22.02
N ASP A 360 10.16 -5.82 22.15
CA ASP A 360 11.29 -6.20 23.00
C ASP A 360 10.87 -6.17 24.47
N ASN A 361 10.20 -5.12 24.94
CA ASN A 361 9.71 -5.05 26.32
C ASN A 361 8.66 -6.12 26.62
N VAL A 362 7.73 -6.38 25.70
CA VAL A 362 6.76 -7.48 25.85
C VAL A 362 7.46 -8.85 25.96
N LEU A 363 8.53 -9.06 25.18
CA LEU A 363 9.34 -10.27 25.28
C LEU A 363 10.06 -10.37 26.64
N HIS A 364 10.69 -9.27 27.11
CA HIS A 364 11.39 -9.26 28.39
C HIS A 364 10.45 -9.42 29.59
N MET A 365 9.24 -8.88 29.51
CA MET A 365 8.20 -9.17 30.51
C MET A 365 7.97 -10.68 30.63
N MET A 366 7.90 -11.36 29.48
CA MET A 366 7.69 -12.80 29.44
C MET A 366 8.93 -13.58 29.91
N THR A 367 10.15 -13.19 29.55
CA THR A 367 11.35 -13.90 30.00
C THR A 367 11.64 -13.65 31.47
N ASP A 368 11.54 -12.41 31.94
CA ASP A 368 12.00 -12.00 33.27
C ASP A 368 11.01 -12.37 34.36
N LEU A 369 9.71 -12.35 34.04
CA LEU A 369 8.65 -12.75 34.97
C LEU A 369 8.16 -14.18 34.74
N GLY A 370 8.02 -14.61 33.48
CA GLY A 370 7.39 -15.90 33.14
C GLY A 370 8.27 -17.12 33.36
N SER A 371 9.60 -16.98 33.37
CA SER A 371 10.53 -18.11 33.57
C SER A 371 11.01 -18.29 35.02
N LYS A 372 10.80 -17.29 35.88
CA LYS A 372 11.31 -17.29 37.26
C LYS A 372 10.24 -17.76 38.25
N GLN A 373 10.64 -18.62 39.18
CA GLN A 373 9.84 -18.95 40.35
C GLN A 373 10.34 -18.14 41.55
N VAL A 374 9.42 -17.62 42.33
CA VAL A 374 9.69 -16.80 43.51
C VAL A 374 8.96 -17.37 44.72
N ASN A 375 9.61 -17.29 45.88
CA ASN A 375 8.98 -17.62 47.16
C ASN A 375 8.00 -16.52 47.52
N VAL A 376 6.78 -16.87 47.93
CA VAL A 376 5.75 -15.90 48.33
C VAL A 376 5.38 -16.03 49.80
N ASN A 377 5.16 -14.89 50.47
CA ASN A 377 4.63 -14.83 51.83
C ASN A 377 3.09 -15.02 51.86
N LYS A 378 2.48 -14.94 53.05
CA LYS A 378 1.01 -15.03 53.21
C LYS A 378 0.23 -13.90 52.54
N ALA A 379 0.81 -12.71 52.42
CA ALA A 379 0.22 -11.56 51.72
C ALA A 379 0.33 -11.65 50.18
N GLY A 380 1.10 -12.62 49.69
CA GLY A 380 1.39 -12.85 48.28
C GLY A 380 2.52 -11.99 47.72
N ASP A 381 3.35 -11.40 48.57
CA ASP A 381 4.56 -10.65 48.21
C ASP A 381 5.76 -11.56 47.99
N ILE A 382 6.65 -11.13 47.10
CA ILE A 382 7.89 -11.82 46.77
C ILE A 382 8.85 -11.71 47.95
N ILE A 383 9.37 -12.86 48.43
CA ILE A 383 10.45 -12.92 49.41
C ILE A 383 11.77 -13.00 48.63
N PRO A 384 12.70 -12.03 48.78
CA PRO A 384 14.03 -12.09 48.19
C PRO A 384 14.80 -13.32 48.67
N ASP A 385 15.62 -13.93 47.79
CA ASP A 385 16.47 -15.07 48.15
C ASP A 385 17.69 -14.65 48.99
N ASP A 386 18.07 -13.36 48.97
CA ASP A 386 19.18 -12.77 49.73
C ASP A 386 18.69 -11.61 50.64
N PRO A 387 18.94 -11.64 51.97
CA PRO A 387 18.49 -10.59 52.90
C PRO A 387 19.08 -9.19 52.66
N GLU A 388 20.19 -9.06 51.93
CA GLU A 388 20.85 -7.77 51.65
C GLU A 388 20.23 -7.00 50.45
N GLU A 389 19.43 -7.64 49.59
CA GLU A 389 18.70 -6.98 48.49
C GLU A 389 17.38 -6.31 48.96
N ALA A 390 16.97 -6.52 50.22
CA ALA A 390 15.71 -6.04 50.77
C ALA A 390 15.83 -4.61 51.32
N GLY A 391 15.70 -3.62 50.44
CA GLY A 391 15.65 -2.20 50.80
C GLY A 391 14.43 -1.77 51.63
N THR A 392 13.38 -2.58 51.77
CA THR A 392 12.21 -2.23 52.61
C THR A 392 11.45 -3.47 53.10
N THR A 393 10.88 -3.33 54.29
CA THR A 393 10.19 -4.27 55.18
C THR A 393 9.25 -5.30 54.52
N VAL A 394 9.58 -6.60 54.61
CA VAL A 394 8.65 -7.71 54.36
C VAL A 394 7.98 -8.11 55.68
N ASP A 395 6.67 -7.91 55.83
CA ASP A 395 5.92 -8.07 57.10
C ASP A 395 5.73 -9.52 57.62
N ASP A 396 6.18 -10.54 56.89
CA ASP A 396 6.24 -11.93 57.38
C ASP A 396 7.22 -12.73 56.48
N PRO A 397 8.44 -13.10 56.93
CA PRO A 397 9.45 -13.76 56.11
C PRO A 397 9.20 -15.26 55.92
N THR A 398 8.02 -15.79 56.31
CA THR A 398 7.72 -17.22 56.17
C THR A 398 7.22 -17.57 54.76
N PRO A 399 7.95 -18.41 53.99
CA PRO A 399 7.53 -18.82 52.65
C PRO A 399 6.34 -19.79 52.72
N VAL A 400 5.25 -19.45 52.04
CA VAL A 400 4.02 -20.26 51.96
C VAL A 400 4.07 -21.22 50.76
N GLY A 401 4.87 -20.90 49.74
CA GLY A 401 5.12 -21.74 48.57
C GLY A 401 5.84 -20.99 47.45
N GLN A 402 6.26 -21.71 46.41
CA GLN A 402 6.82 -21.12 45.19
C GLN A 402 5.71 -20.87 44.17
N LYS A 403 5.74 -19.69 43.54
CA LYS A 403 4.85 -19.32 42.44
C LYS A 403 5.63 -18.72 41.29
N ASN A 404 5.07 -18.81 40.09
CA ASN A 404 5.62 -18.13 38.92
C ASN A 404 5.55 -16.60 39.15
N LYS A 405 6.65 -15.88 38.89
CA LYS A 405 6.73 -14.44 39.15
C LYS A 405 5.72 -13.64 38.31
N LEU A 406 5.39 -14.09 37.09
CA LEU A 406 4.34 -13.47 36.27
C LEU A 406 2.95 -13.56 36.93
N LEU A 407 2.63 -14.69 37.58
CA LEU A 407 1.38 -14.83 38.33
C LEU A 407 1.31 -13.86 39.51
N VAL A 408 2.43 -13.66 40.19
CA VAL A 408 2.53 -12.71 41.31
C VAL A 408 2.35 -11.27 40.81
N TYR A 409 3.01 -10.91 39.72
CA TYR A 409 2.88 -9.60 39.08
C TYR A 409 1.41 -9.28 38.72
N PHE A 410 0.72 -10.19 38.02
CA PHE A 410 -0.69 -9.96 37.65
C PHE A 410 -1.63 -9.98 38.87
N ALA A 411 -1.32 -10.73 39.93
CA ALA A 411 -2.09 -10.67 41.18
C ALA A 411 -1.96 -9.32 41.89
N LYS A 412 -0.78 -8.70 41.89
CA LYS A 412 -0.58 -7.34 42.41
C LYS A 412 -1.20 -6.29 41.52
N LEU A 413 -1.09 -6.46 40.21
CA LEU A 413 -1.79 -5.62 39.23
C LEU A 413 -3.31 -5.68 39.44
N GLN A 414 -3.87 -6.83 39.83
CA GLN A 414 -5.27 -6.96 40.20
C GLN A 414 -5.61 -6.14 41.44
N LYS A 415 -4.84 -6.26 42.52
CA LYS A 415 -5.03 -5.46 43.75
C LYS A 415 -4.99 -3.95 43.45
N LEU A 416 -3.99 -3.51 42.69
CA LEU A 416 -3.88 -2.11 42.29
C LEU A 416 -5.09 -1.66 41.45
N ASN A 417 -5.72 -2.55 40.67
CA ASN A 417 -6.93 -2.21 39.92
C ASN A 417 -8.19 -2.11 40.80
N GLU A 418 -8.24 -2.88 41.90
CA GLU A 418 -9.31 -2.81 42.89
C GLU A 418 -9.27 -1.48 43.65
N GLU A 419 -8.08 -0.94 43.88
CA GLU A 419 -7.86 0.36 44.55
C GLU A 419 -7.93 1.55 43.57
N ASN A 420 -7.18 1.48 42.46
CA ASN A 420 -7.11 2.52 41.43
C ASN A 420 -7.43 1.94 40.06
N TYR A 421 -8.70 2.03 39.65
CA TYR A 421 -9.16 1.45 38.40
C TYR A 421 -8.50 2.07 37.16
N SER A 422 -7.89 1.23 36.32
CA SER A 422 -7.43 1.57 34.98
C SER A 422 -8.08 0.64 33.95
N GLN A 423 -8.71 1.22 32.93
CA GLN A 423 -9.34 0.43 31.86
C GLN A 423 -8.33 -0.50 31.17
N PHE A 424 -7.11 -0.02 30.88
CA PHE A 424 -6.07 -0.85 30.25
C PHE A 424 -5.64 -2.00 31.15
N ARG A 425 -5.57 -1.76 32.47
CA ARG A 425 -5.25 -2.77 33.46
C ARG A 425 -6.33 -3.84 33.57
N GLN A 426 -7.59 -3.44 33.62
CA GLN A 426 -8.72 -4.38 33.60
C GLN A 426 -8.67 -5.26 32.34
N MET A 427 -8.44 -4.67 31.17
CA MET A 427 -8.31 -5.42 29.91
C MET A 427 -7.14 -6.42 29.96
N ALA A 428 -6.01 -6.03 30.54
CA ALA A 428 -4.85 -6.91 30.72
C ALA A 428 -5.19 -8.10 31.63
N LEU A 429 -5.88 -7.85 32.74
CA LEU A 429 -6.32 -8.88 33.70
C LEU A 429 -7.33 -9.84 33.07
N ASP A 430 -8.30 -9.33 32.32
CA ASP A 430 -9.30 -10.14 31.63
C ASP A 430 -8.65 -11.07 30.59
N ALA A 431 -7.71 -10.54 29.80
CA ALA A 431 -6.94 -11.34 28.84
C ALA A 431 -6.07 -12.39 29.55
N PHE A 432 -5.44 -12.02 30.66
CA PHE A 432 -4.61 -12.94 31.44
C PHE A 432 -5.44 -14.09 32.03
N ALA A 433 -6.62 -13.79 32.59
CA ALA A 433 -7.55 -14.81 33.08
C ALA A 433 -7.99 -15.77 31.96
N GLN A 434 -8.27 -15.25 30.76
CA GLN A 434 -8.65 -16.06 29.59
C GLN A 434 -7.51 -16.92 29.02
N SER A 435 -6.25 -16.55 29.26
CA SER A 435 -5.10 -17.36 28.85
C SER A 435 -5.07 -18.72 29.57
N LYS A 436 -5.70 -18.82 30.74
CA LYS A 436 -5.65 -19.98 31.64
C LYS A 436 -4.22 -20.38 32.00
N PHE A 437 -3.36 -19.39 32.20
CA PHE A 437 -1.98 -19.55 32.66
C PHE A 437 -1.88 -20.00 34.14
N ALA A 438 -2.73 -20.93 34.58
CA ALA A 438 -2.79 -21.44 35.95
C ALA A 438 -2.45 -22.93 35.99
N GLY A 439 -1.63 -23.33 36.98
CA GLY A 439 -1.16 -24.71 37.17
C GLY A 439 0.21 -25.00 36.51
N ASP A 440 1.06 -25.78 37.19
CA ASP A 440 2.49 -25.89 36.87
C ASP A 440 2.77 -26.48 35.48
N GLU A 441 2.08 -27.56 35.09
CA GLU A 441 2.31 -28.23 33.79
C GLU A 441 1.69 -27.45 32.61
N THR A 442 0.48 -26.93 32.79
CA THR A 442 -0.25 -26.19 31.75
C THR A 442 0.38 -24.82 31.47
N ALA A 443 0.82 -24.10 32.51
CA ALA A 443 1.49 -22.81 32.35
C ALA A 443 2.82 -22.95 31.59
N GLY A 444 3.61 -24.00 31.86
CA GLY A 444 4.85 -24.26 31.12
C GLY A 444 4.63 -24.51 29.62
N ASN A 445 3.57 -25.23 29.26
CA ASN A 445 3.22 -25.49 27.87
C ASN A 445 2.70 -24.23 27.15
N ILE A 446 1.85 -23.44 27.81
CA ILE A 446 1.37 -22.15 27.26
C ILE A 446 2.54 -21.18 27.09
N TYR A 447 3.43 -21.09 28.07
CA TYR A 447 4.64 -20.28 28.02
C TYR A 447 5.50 -20.63 26.80
N SER A 448 5.79 -21.92 26.63
CA SER A 448 6.63 -22.41 25.52
C SER A 448 5.98 -22.12 24.16
N SER A 449 4.66 -22.30 24.05
CA SER A 449 3.88 -21.99 22.85
C SER A 449 3.88 -20.49 22.54
N ALA A 450 3.67 -19.63 23.54
CA ALA A 450 3.72 -18.18 23.39
C ALA A 450 5.13 -17.69 23.01
N MET A 451 6.17 -18.22 23.67
CA MET A 451 7.56 -17.85 23.36
C MET A 451 7.95 -18.13 21.92
N GLU A 452 7.53 -19.27 21.36
CA GLU A 452 7.89 -19.61 19.98
C GLU A 452 7.34 -18.59 18.95
N GLY A 453 6.17 -18.00 19.20
CA GLY A 453 5.57 -17.01 18.29
C GLY A 453 6.24 -15.63 18.27
N ILE A 454 6.92 -15.25 19.37
CA ILE A 454 7.58 -13.94 19.50
C ILE A 454 9.11 -14.03 19.60
N LYS A 455 9.67 -15.24 19.43
CA LYS A 455 11.11 -15.50 19.50
C LYS A 455 11.96 -14.65 18.55
N ILE A 456 11.41 -14.20 17.43
CA ILE A 456 12.14 -13.34 16.48
C ILE A 456 12.61 -12.03 17.11
N TYR A 457 11.89 -11.53 18.12
CA TYR A 457 12.22 -10.28 18.82
C TYR A 457 13.36 -10.44 19.83
N GLN A 458 13.78 -11.67 20.15
CA GLN A 458 14.93 -11.93 21.02
C GLN A 458 16.24 -11.44 20.40
N GLN A 459 16.27 -11.33 19.07
CA GLN A 459 17.44 -10.87 18.36
C GLN A 459 17.53 -9.34 18.42
N SER A 460 18.67 -8.84 18.93
CA SER A 460 18.88 -7.41 19.15
C SER A 460 18.67 -6.53 17.91
N ASN A 461 18.99 -7.04 16.72
CA ASN A 461 18.83 -6.32 15.47
C ASN A 461 17.35 -6.16 15.08
N ILE A 462 16.53 -7.20 15.30
CA ILE A 462 15.07 -7.14 15.11
C ILE A 462 14.43 -6.26 16.18
N ALA A 463 14.80 -6.43 17.46
CA ALA A 463 14.30 -5.60 18.56
C ALA A 463 14.55 -4.10 18.29
N LYS A 464 15.75 -3.73 17.83
CA LYS A 464 16.04 -2.34 17.41
C LYS A 464 15.15 -1.90 16.25
N LEU A 465 15.07 -2.69 15.18
CA LEU A 465 14.23 -2.41 14.01
C LEU A 465 12.78 -2.11 14.40
N THR A 466 12.26 -2.84 15.39
CA THR A 466 10.85 -2.77 15.83
C THR A 466 10.62 -1.87 17.04
N SER A 467 11.61 -1.10 17.48
CA SER A 467 11.49 -0.19 18.63
C SER A 467 10.82 1.14 18.30
N MET A 468 10.80 1.54 17.03
CA MET A 468 10.25 2.83 16.58
C MET A 468 9.61 2.70 15.20
N ASN A 469 8.83 3.70 14.79
CA ASN A 469 8.25 3.75 13.45
C ASN A 469 8.82 4.91 12.62
N SER A 470 9.20 4.63 11.37
CA SER A 470 9.73 5.63 10.43
C SER A 470 8.73 6.06 9.36
N VAL A 471 7.65 5.30 9.16
CA VAL A 471 6.67 5.54 8.08
C VAL A 471 5.25 5.45 8.63
N ASN A 472 4.43 6.47 8.38
CA ASN A 472 3.00 6.37 8.65
C ASN A 472 2.31 5.65 7.48
N PHE A 473 1.66 4.52 7.77
CA PHE A 473 0.93 3.73 6.78
C PHE A 473 -0.28 4.45 6.17
N GLU A 474 -0.89 5.41 6.85
CA GLU A 474 -1.99 6.22 6.30
C GLU A 474 -1.56 6.98 5.03
N SER A 475 -0.29 7.40 4.97
CA SER A 475 0.25 8.19 3.87
C SER A 475 0.24 7.44 2.52
N LEU A 476 0.23 6.10 2.53
CA LEU A 476 0.18 5.30 1.31
C LEU A 476 -1.11 5.55 0.51
N GLY A 477 -2.25 5.72 1.18
CA GLY A 477 -3.55 5.95 0.53
C GLY A 477 -4.10 7.37 0.74
N PHE A 478 -3.71 8.02 1.84
CA PHE A 478 -4.14 9.35 2.26
C PHE A 478 -2.90 10.21 2.57
N PRO A 479 -2.25 10.76 1.54
CA PRO A 479 -0.99 11.48 1.74
C PRO A 479 -1.18 12.83 2.47
N ARG A 480 -2.43 13.29 2.65
CA ARG A 480 -2.78 14.51 3.37
C ARG A 480 -3.91 14.21 4.33
N THR A 481 -3.66 14.38 5.62
CA THR A 481 -4.63 14.16 6.69
C THR A 481 -4.52 15.28 7.72
N ILE A 482 -5.64 15.68 8.29
CA ILE A 482 -5.69 16.56 9.45
C ILE A 482 -6.48 15.88 10.56
N LYS A 483 -5.93 15.91 11.76
CA LYS A 483 -6.55 15.41 12.98
C LYS A 483 -6.69 16.57 13.96
N ILE A 484 -7.90 16.75 14.47
CA ILE A 484 -8.26 17.84 15.37
C ILE A 484 -8.90 17.24 16.62
N LYS A 485 -8.27 17.39 17.78
CA LYS A 485 -8.86 16.99 19.07
C LYS A 485 -9.55 18.19 19.67
N LEU A 486 -10.88 18.14 19.73
CA LEU A 486 -11.70 19.22 20.27
C LEU A 486 -11.70 19.14 21.80
N PRO A 487 -11.49 20.26 22.50
CA PRO A 487 -11.28 20.23 23.94
C PRO A 487 -12.58 20.15 24.77
N VAL A 488 -13.75 20.14 24.14
CA VAL A 488 -15.05 20.21 24.84
C VAL A 488 -15.96 19.06 24.42
N GLU A 489 -16.45 18.32 25.42
CA GLU A 489 -17.39 17.20 25.30
C GLU A 489 -18.63 17.51 24.44
N ARG A 490 -19.09 18.76 24.44
CA ARG A 490 -20.30 19.19 23.71
C ARG A 490 -20.25 18.96 22.20
N TYR A 491 -19.05 18.88 21.62
CA TYR A 491 -18.87 18.66 20.19
C TYR A 491 -18.92 17.18 19.81
N LYS A 492 -18.88 16.25 20.77
CA LYS A 492 -18.97 14.81 20.50
C LYS A 492 -20.26 14.47 19.77
N PHE A 493 -20.15 13.58 18.78
CA PHE A 493 -21.24 13.14 17.91
C PHE A 493 -21.93 14.27 17.10
N LYS A 494 -21.38 15.49 17.09
CA LYS A 494 -21.85 16.58 16.22
C LYS A 494 -21.18 16.47 14.86
N THR A 495 -21.74 17.13 13.86
CA THR A 495 -21.14 17.17 12.52
C THR A 495 -20.31 18.45 12.36
N ALA A 496 -19.01 18.30 12.17
CA ALA A 496 -18.11 19.40 11.82
C ALA A 496 -18.05 19.57 10.29
N ILE A 497 -18.05 20.82 9.84
CA ILE A 497 -17.85 21.20 8.44
C ILE A 497 -16.44 21.77 8.33
N LEU A 498 -15.57 21.06 7.61
CA LEU A 498 -14.20 21.46 7.34
C LEU A 498 -14.14 22.09 5.95
N GLU A 499 -13.64 23.31 5.88
CA GLU A 499 -13.49 24.08 4.66
C GLU A 499 -12.05 24.55 4.50
N PHE A 500 -11.43 24.17 3.40
CA PHE A 500 -10.08 24.55 3.03
C PHE A 500 -10.16 25.65 1.98
N THR A 501 -9.57 26.81 2.25
CA THR A 501 -9.59 27.96 1.34
C THR A 501 -8.18 28.47 1.05
N SER A 502 -8.01 29.11 -0.11
CA SER A 502 -6.80 29.90 -0.38
C SER A 502 -6.64 31.02 0.64
N SER A 503 -5.40 31.38 0.99
CA SER A 503 -5.07 32.40 2.00
C SER A 503 -5.89 33.69 1.85
N MET A 504 -6.29 34.27 2.99
CA MET A 504 -7.10 35.49 3.08
C MET A 504 -6.37 36.77 2.60
N LYS A 505 -5.08 36.70 2.24
CA LYS A 505 -4.30 37.85 1.76
C LYS A 505 -4.59 38.23 0.30
N ASN A 506 -5.18 37.33 -0.50
CA ASN A 506 -5.58 37.61 -1.88
C ASN A 506 -7.07 37.99 -1.93
N GLU A 507 -7.40 39.03 -2.70
CA GLU A 507 -8.75 39.64 -2.83
C GLU A 507 -9.85 38.69 -3.35
N SER A 508 -9.57 37.40 -3.58
CA SER A 508 -10.58 36.37 -3.86
C SER A 508 -10.31 35.06 -3.08
N VAL A 509 -11.03 34.86 -1.97
CA VAL A 509 -11.00 33.61 -1.20
C VAL A 509 -11.68 32.50 -2.01
N LYS A 510 -10.88 31.62 -2.61
CA LYS A 510 -11.36 30.43 -3.34
C LYS A 510 -11.46 29.24 -2.39
N VAL A 511 -12.64 28.62 -2.31
CA VAL A 511 -12.85 27.33 -1.62
C VAL A 511 -12.21 26.22 -2.44
N LEU A 512 -11.24 25.52 -1.84
CA LEU A 512 -10.49 24.42 -2.45
C LEU A 512 -11.20 23.09 -2.24
N GLU A 513 -11.61 22.82 -1.00
CA GLU A 513 -12.31 21.59 -0.62
C GLU A 513 -13.20 21.85 0.59
N LYS A 514 -14.38 21.21 0.64
CA LYS A 514 -15.31 21.28 1.76
C LYS A 514 -15.81 19.88 2.09
N ARG A 515 -15.79 19.51 3.38
CA ARG A 515 -16.24 18.20 3.87
C ARG A 515 -17.09 18.33 5.12
N GLN A 516 -17.98 17.38 5.30
CA GLN A 516 -18.80 17.22 6.50
C GLN A 516 -18.37 15.91 7.15
N ILE A 517 -17.93 15.98 8.40
CA ILE A 517 -17.35 14.85 9.13
C ILE A 517 -17.96 14.82 10.53
N GLY A 518 -18.33 13.63 10.99
CA GLY A 518 -18.80 13.43 12.36
C GLY A 518 -17.63 13.55 13.34
N VAL A 519 -17.87 14.22 14.46
CA VAL A 519 -16.97 14.21 15.61
C VAL A 519 -17.17 12.90 16.36
N ASP A 520 -16.08 12.21 16.64
CA ASP A 520 -16.11 10.88 17.27
C ASP A 520 -16.42 10.93 18.79
N LYS A 521 -16.57 9.76 19.42
CA LYS A 521 -16.81 9.54 20.86
C LYS A 521 -15.78 10.21 21.78
N LEU A 522 -14.59 10.51 21.26
CA LEU A 522 -13.49 11.17 21.98
C LEU A 522 -13.32 12.65 21.60
N GLY A 523 -14.22 13.24 20.81
CA GLY A 523 -14.10 14.64 20.38
C GLY A 523 -13.07 14.84 19.25
N ILE A 524 -12.58 13.77 18.63
CA ILE A 524 -11.58 13.81 17.57
C ILE A 524 -12.27 13.93 16.21
N VAL A 525 -11.71 14.76 15.35
CA VAL A 525 -12.08 14.89 13.94
C VAL A 525 -10.89 14.50 13.09
N PHE A 526 -11.02 13.41 12.32
CA PHE A 526 -10.03 12.97 11.35
C PHE A 526 -10.54 13.25 9.93
N CYS A 527 -9.76 14.00 9.15
CA CYS A 527 -10.14 14.43 7.81
C CYS A 527 -8.99 14.23 6.81
N PRO A 528 -9.10 13.21 5.95
CA PRO A 528 -8.29 13.11 4.75
C PRO A 528 -8.63 14.19 3.71
N ILE A 529 -7.60 14.78 3.09
CA ILE A 529 -7.71 15.86 2.10
C ILE A 529 -7.34 15.36 0.69
N LYS A 530 -8.23 15.56 -0.29
CA LYS A 530 -8.02 15.09 -1.68
C LYS A 530 -7.31 16.11 -2.56
N THR A 531 -7.52 17.39 -2.31
CA THR A 531 -7.04 18.49 -3.15
C THR A 531 -5.63 18.90 -2.73
N THR A 532 -4.78 19.25 -3.70
CA THR A 532 -3.45 19.81 -3.41
C THR A 532 -3.62 21.22 -2.88
N LEU A 533 -3.07 21.46 -1.69
CA LEU A 533 -3.15 22.75 -1.01
C LEU A 533 -1.95 23.63 -1.43
N PRO A 534 -2.14 24.95 -1.60
CA PRO A 534 -1.05 25.89 -1.84
C PRO A 534 -0.11 26.01 -0.63
N ASP A 535 0.99 26.76 -0.77
CA ASP A 535 1.93 27.01 0.34
C ASP A 535 1.24 27.71 1.52
N ASP A 536 0.37 28.68 1.23
CA ASP A 536 -0.45 29.41 2.20
C ASP A 536 -1.95 29.10 2.01
N PHE A 537 -2.59 28.58 3.05
CA PHE A 537 -4.03 28.28 3.04
C PHE A 537 -4.66 28.51 4.40
N SER A 538 -5.99 28.54 4.46
CA SER A 538 -6.72 28.55 5.72
C SER A 538 -7.66 27.37 5.85
N VAL A 539 -7.76 26.84 7.07
CA VAL A 539 -8.63 25.72 7.44
C VAL A 539 -9.68 26.25 8.39
N SER A 540 -10.94 26.13 7.99
CA SER A 540 -12.10 26.56 8.77
C SER A 540 -12.87 25.34 9.22
N VAL A 541 -13.03 25.16 10.53
CA VAL A 541 -13.89 24.14 11.14
C VAL A 541 -15.11 24.85 11.71
N SER A 542 -16.29 24.58 11.16
CA SER A 542 -17.56 25.18 11.60
C SER A 542 -18.57 24.11 11.96
N PHE A 543 -19.40 24.36 12.97
CA PHE A 543 -20.47 23.45 13.40
C PHE A 543 -21.85 23.85 12.88
N ASP A 544 -21.91 24.72 11.87
CA ASP A 544 -23.14 25.16 11.20
C ASP A 544 -23.72 24.08 10.28
N PHE A 545 -24.17 22.98 10.89
CA PHE A 545 -24.85 21.88 10.22
C PHE A 545 -26.30 21.81 10.68
N TYR A 546 -27.23 21.57 9.77
CA TYR A 546 -28.66 21.69 10.04
C TYR A 546 -29.14 20.79 11.19
N ARG A 547 -28.54 19.59 11.37
CA ARG A 547 -28.87 18.64 12.45
C ARG A 547 -28.17 18.91 13.78
N ASN A 548 -27.17 19.81 13.81
CA ASN A 548 -26.52 20.15 15.07
C ASN A 548 -27.45 21.01 15.94
N ASP A 549 -27.22 21.02 17.25
CA ASP A 549 -27.99 21.87 18.15
C ASP A 549 -27.73 23.36 17.88
N PRO A 550 -28.75 24.24 18.00
CA PRO A 550 -28.57 25.68 17.76
C PRO A 550 -27.47 26.33 18.63
N THR A 551 -27.15 25.72 19.77
CA THR A 551 -26.11 26.16 20.71
C THR A 551 -24.70 26.04 20.12
N VAL A 552 -24.44 25.02 19.28
CA VAL A 552 -23.12 24.80 18.68
C VAL A 552 -22.98 25.34 17.26
N LYS A 553 -24.10 25.64 16.58
CA LYS A 553 -24.08 26.12 15.17
C LYS A 553 -23.27 27.41 14.96
N LYS A 554 -23.15 28.24 15.99
CA LYS A 554 -22.39 29.51 15.93
C LYS A 554 -20.89 29.32 16.12
N ASP A 555 -20.46 28.12 16.51
CA ASP A 555 -19.06 27.86 16.81
C ASP A 555 -18.26 27.60 15.54
N LYS A 556 -17.11 28.28 15.47
CA LYS A 556 -16.18 28.19 14.35
C LYS A 556 -14.77 28.44 14.84
N ILE A 557 -13.84 27.63 14.33
CA ILE A 557 -12.42 27.90 14.45
C ILE A 557 -11.78 27.99 13.07
N VAL A 558 -10.85 28.93 12.90
CA VAL A 558 -10.12 29.17 11.66
C VAL A 558 -8.63 29.19 11.95
N PHE A 559 -7.91 28.33 11.24
CA PHE A 559 -6.46 28.24 11.23
C PHE A 559 -5.91 28.85 9.96
N GLU A 560 -4.82 29.61 10.05
CA GLU A 560 -3.94 29.91 8.93
C GLU A 560 -2.80 28.90 8.95
N ALA A 561 -2.54 28.30 7.78
CA ALA A 561 -1.58 27.23 7.61
C ALA A 561 -0.54 27.63 6.56
N HIS A 562 0.74 27.40 6.87
CA HIS A 562 1.87 27.68 6.01
C HIS A 562 2.79 26.45 5.90
N LYS A 563 3.13 26.05 4.67
CA LYS A 563 4.08 24.94 4.41
C LYS A 563 5.52 25.36 4.74
N VAL A 564 6.15 24.70 5.70
CA VAL A 564 7.54 24.96 6.10
C VAL A 564 8.48 23.95 5.45
N TYR A 565 9.48 24.44 4.73
CA TYR A 565 10.47 23.63 4.01
C TYR A 565 11.81 23.57 4.76
N LYS A 566 12.51 22.44 4.68
CA LYS A 566 13.83 22.23 5.31
C LYS A 566 14.87 23.22 4.76
N LYS A 567 15.77 23.69 5.63
CA LYS A 567 16.81 24.67 5.30
C LYS A 567 18.21 24.07 5.52
N LYS A 568 19.15 24.41 4.65
CA LYS A 568 20.54 23.93 4.66
C LYS A 568 21.51 24.84 5.44
N GLY A 569 21.04 25.98 5.95
CA GLY A 569 21.84 26.94 6.73
C GLY A 569 21.12 28.26 7.00
N ILE A 570 21.87 29.26 7.50
CA ILE A 570 21.35 30.59 7.86
C ILE A 570 21.21 31.44 6.59
N GLY A 571 20.01 31.47 6.01
CA GLY A 571 19.69 32.30 4.84
C GLY A 571 18.25 32.11 4.38
N ARG A 572 17.59 33.19 3.95
CA ARG A 572 16.15 33.20 3.58
C ARG A 572 15.80 32.27 2.42
N TRP A 573 16.78 31.89 1.59
CA TRP A 573 16.58 31.12 0.36
C TRP A 573 17.33 29.79 0.31
N ASN A 574 17.94 29.36 1.41
CA ASN A 574 18.81 28.18 1.44
C ASN A 574 18.01 26.92 1.81
N TYR A 575 17.15 26.46 0.90
CA TYR A 575 16.34 25.26 1.11
C TYR A 575 17.12 23.97 0.82
N GLU A 576 16.79 22.91 1.55
CA GLU A 576 17.23 21.56 1.21
C GLU A 576 16.40 21.06 0.03
N LEU A 577 17.08 20.78 -1.08
CA LEU A 577 16.50 20.19 -2.28
C LEU A 577 16.75 18.68 -2.26
N ASP A 578 15.73 17.92 -2.66
CA ASP A 578 15.86 16.49 -2.87
C ASP A 578 16.92 16.23 -3.97
N PRO A 579 17.95 15.41 -3.68
CA PRO A 579 19.06 15.20 -4.61
C PRO A 579 18.64 14.54 -5.93
N TYR A 580 17.47 13.90 -5.98
CA TYR A 580 17.01 13.15 -7.16
C TYR A 580 16.11 13.95 -8.08
N ASN A 581 15.15 14.69 -7.54
CA ASN A 581 14.17 15.44 -8.34
C ASN A 581 14.31 16.96 -8.26
N GLY A 582 15.17 17.48 -7.37
CA GLY A 582 15.43 18.91 -7.21
C GLY A 582 14.29 19.70 -6.54
N GLU A 583 13.27 19.02 -6.00
CA GLU A 583 12.16 19.66 -5.28
C GLU A 583 12.55 19.99 -3.84
N LYS A 584 11.97 21.05 -3.28
CA LYS A 584 12.16 21.41 -1.87
C LYS A 584 11.56 20.34 -0.97
N ILE A 585 12.28 19.94 0.07
CA ILE A 585 11.79 18.96 1.04
C ILE A 585 10.88 19.68 2.05
N LEU A 586 9.60 19.30 2.08
CA LEU A 586 8.66 19.78 3.10
C LEU A 586 9.04 19.17 4.45
N ASP A 587 9.09 20.00 5.49
CA ASP A 587 9.37 19.58 6.86
C ASP A 587 8.07 19.32 7.62
N HIS A 588 7.24 20.35 7.74
CA HIS A 588 5.94 20.28 8.40
C HIS A 588 5.01 21.40 7.88
N VAL A 589 3.73 21.34 8.26
CA VAL A 589 2.77 22.43 8.03
C VAL A 589 2.53 23.12 9.35
N GLU A 590 2.93 24.39 9.44
CA GLU A 590 2.67 25.20 10.62
C GLU A 590 1.22 25.72 10.56
N MET A 591 0.46 25.56 11.64
CA MET A 591 -0.93 26.03 11.73
C MET A 591 -1.09 26.95 12.94
N ARG A 592 -1.67 28.13 12.71
CA ARG A 592 -1.93 29.13 13.75
C ARG A 592 -3.41 29.48 13.79
N PRO A 593 -4.07 29.41 14.95
CA PRO A 593 -5.46 29.83 15.07
C PRO A 593 -5.57 31.36 14.92
N ILE A 594 -6.35 31.84 13.95
CA ILE A 594 -6.64 33.27 13.77
C ILE A 594 -7.94 33.64 14.49
N LYS A 595 -8.94 32.77 14.41
CA LYS A 595 -10.26 33.01 14.99
C LYS A 595 -10.73 31.74 15.68
N ASN A 596 -11.02 31.85 16.97
CA ASN A 596 -11.58 30.75 17.75
C ASN A 596 -12.83 31.26 18.47
N THR A 597 -13.99 30.70 18.15
CA THR A 597 -15.26 30.94 18.86
C THR A 597 -15.79 29.66 19.50
N LEU A 598 -14.91 28.71 19.82
CA LEU A 598 -15.28 27.52 20.59
C LEU A 598 -15.49 27.93 22.04
N HIS A 599 -16.65 27.59 22.61
CA HIS A 599 -16.98 27.87 24.00
C HIS A 599 -16.94 26.61 24.87
N ALA A 600 -16.51 26.74 26.12
CA ALA A 600 -16.53 25.66 27.11
C ALA A 600 -17.94 25.37 27.63
N LYS A 601 -18.80 26.41 27.77
CA LYS A 601 -20.20 26.34 28.21
C LYS A 601 -21.17 26.93 27.16
N PRO A 602 -22.48 26.62 27.19
CA PRO A 602 -23.44 27.27 26.30
C PRO A 602 -23.49 28.79 26.57
N ALA A 603 -23.62 29.60 25.51
CA ALA A 603 -23.53 31.07 25.57
C ALA A 603 -24.52 31.76 26.53
N ASN A 604 -25.50 31.02 27.05
CA ASN A 604 -26.56 31.50 27.93
C ASN A 604 -26.20 31.42 29.43
N GLU A 605 -25.12 30.72 29.80
CA GLU A 605 -24.70 30.48 31.19
C GLU A 605 -23.34 31.07 31.55
N GLU A 606 -22.65 31.72 30.61
CA GLU A 606 -21.32 32.31 30.82
C GLU A 606 -21.40 33.71 31.46
N THR A 607 -20.83 33.86 32.66
CA THR A 607 -20.63 35.18 33.29
C THR A 607 -19.54 35.99 32.57
N ALA A 608 -19.61 37.32 32.67
CA ALA A 608 -18.63 38.22 32.03
C ALA A 608 -17.18 38.04 32.54
N ALA A 609 -17.01 37.47 33.75
CA ALA A 609 -15.72 37.07 34.31
C ALA A 609 -15.21 35.74 33.71
N GLU A 610 -16.08 34.76 33.49
CA GLU A 610 -15.75 33.51 32.80
C GLU A 610 -15.35 33.75 31.33
N LYS A 611 -15.94 34.73 30.64
CA LYS A 611 -15.51 35.15 29.29
C LYS A 611 -14.07 35.69 29.22
N LYS A 612 -13.48 36.09 30.36
CA LYS A 612 -12.13 36.65 30.47
C LYS A 612 -11.13 35.67 31.11
N ALA A 613 -11.61 34.73 31.92
CA ALA A 613 -10.84 33.67 32.59
C ALA A 613 -10.82 32.34 31.83
N ILE A 614 -11.80 32.07 30.96
CA ILE A 614 -11.75 30.96 29.98
C ILE A 614 -10.75 31.39 28.90
N GLY A 615 -9.47 31.17 29.21
CA GLY A 615 -8.41 31.14 28.21
C GLY A 615 -8.88 30.28 27.06
N THR A 616 -8.86 30.85 25.87
CA THR A 616 -9.34 30.27 24.61
C THR A 616 -8.88 28.82 24.47
N VAL A 617 -9.75 27.85 24.79
CA VAL A 617 -9.37 26.44 24.76
C VAL A 617 -9.06 26.09 23.32
N SER A 618 -7.77 25.91 23.05
CA SER A 618 -7.26 25.71 21.70
C SER A 618 -7.23 24.21 21.44
N PRO A 619 -7.87 23.73 20.36
CA PRO A 619 -7.80 22.32 20.02
C PRO A 619 -6.38 21.93 19.64
N GLU A 620 -6.02 20.69 19.93
CA GLU A 620 -4.79 20.08 19.44
C GLU A 620 -4.99 19.73 17.95
N VAL A 621 -4.07 20.19 17.11
CA VAL A 621 -4.17 20.01 15.66
C VAL A 621 -2.88 19.40 15.14
N THR A 622 -3.02 18.24 14.50
CA THR A 622 -1.93 17.54 13.83
C THR A 622 -2.27 17.41 12.36
N MET A 623 -1.40 17.90 11.49
CA MET A 623 -1.57 17.80 10.04
C MET A 623 -0.38 17.08 9.43
N MET A 624 -0.68 16.01 8.70
CA MET A 624 0.29 15.32 7.87
C MET A 624 0.07 15.71 6.42
N TYR A 625 1.16 16.06 5.75
CA TYR A 625 1.10 16.51 4.37
C TYR A 625 2.27 15.95 3.57
N SER A 626 1.93 15.23 2.51
CA SER A 626 2.84 14.77 1.47
C SER A 626 2.16 14.89 0.12
N GLU A 627 2.94 15.18 -0.91
CA GLU A 627 2.50 15.07 -2.31
C GLU A 627 3.14 13.86 -3.01
N ARG A 628 4.04 13.16 -2.31
CA ARG A 628 4.83 12.06 -2.85
C ARG A 628 4.08 10.74 -2.64
N PRO A 629 3.78 9.96 -3.69
CA PRO A 629 3.30 8.59 -3.53
C PRO A 629 4.39 7.74 -2.88
N VAL A 630 3.99 6.72 -2.12
CA VAL A 630 4.92 5.89 -1.34
C VAL A 630 5.18 4.57 -2.07
N ALA A 631 6.44 4.15 -2.16
CA ALA A 631 6.84 2.83 -2.59
C ALA A 631 7.58 2.12 -1.45
N LEU A 632 6.90 1.19 -0.79
CA LEU A 632 7.42 0.40 0.32
C LEU A 632 7.86 -0.98 -0.19
N PHE A 633 9.13 -1.30 0.01
CA PHE A 633 9.70 -2.61 -0.31
C PHE A 633 9.89 -3.43 0.96
N LEU A 634 9.46 -4.69 0.95
CA LEU A 634 9.58 -5.62 2.07
C LEU A 634 10.61 -6.67 1.68
N VAL A 635 11.81 -6.59 2.27
CA VAL A 635 12.93 -7.48 1.96
C VAL A 635 13.13 -8.45 3.11
N THR A 636 13.07 -9.74 2.79
CA THR A 636 13.24 -10.82 3.77
C THR A 636 14.39 -11.74 3.39
N PRO A 637 15.12 -12.30 4.36
CA PRO A 637 16.20 -13.19 4.03
C PRO A 637 15.67 -14.59 3.66
N PRO A 638 16.13 -15.18 2.55
CA PRO A 638 15.62 -16.47 2.07
C PRO A 638 16.02 -17.66 2.96
N ASN A 639 17.02 -17.50 3.82
CA ASN A 639 17.52 -18.55 4.72
C ASN A 639 16.74 -18.66 6.04
N ASN A 640 15.91 -17.66 6.40
CA ASN A 640 15.14 -17.66 7.63
C ASN A 640 13.68 -17.22 7.40
N PRO A 641 12.77 -18.17 7.11
CA PRO A 641 11.39 -17.87 6.80
C PRO A 641 10.59 -17.28 7.98
N SER A 642 11.04 -17.46 9.23
CA SER A 642 10.36 -16.89 10.41
C SER A 642 10.26 -15.36 10.34
N TYR A 643 11.19 -14.69 9.66
CA TYR A 643 11.14 -13.23 9.49
C TYR A 643 10.06 -12.74 8.53
N ASN A 644 9.47 -13.62 7.71
CA ASN A 644 8.36 -13.26 6.83
C ASN A 644 7.10 -12.83 7.62
N GLN A 645 7.05 -13.11 8.92
CA GLN A 645 6.03 -12.63 9.85
C GLN A 645 5.93 -11.09 9.87
N LEU A 646 7.06 -10.36 9.88
CA LEU A 646 7.04 -8.89 9.94
C LEU A 646 6.44 -8.25 8.68
N PRO A 647 6.84 -8.63 7.44
CA PRO A 647 6.17 -8.17 6.23
C PRO A 647 4.71 -8.55 6.10
N ALA A 648 4.34 -9.78 6.47
CA ALA A 648 2.94 -10.21 6.45
C ALA A 648 2.08 -9.32 7.34
N PHE A 649 2.59 -9.02 8.54
CA PHE A 649 1.94 -8.12 9.47
C PHE A 649 1.88 -6.67 8.97
N ALA A 650 2.95 -6.17 8.36
CA ALA A 650 2.95 -4.84 7.75
C ALA A 650 1.89 -4.73 6.64
N VAL A 651 1.75 -5.72 5.76
CA VAL A 651 0.72 -5.74 4.71
C VAL A 651 -0.68 -5.71 5.32
N ASP A 652 -0.92 -6.51 6.38
CA ASP A 652 -2.19 -6.55 7.09
C ASP A 652 -2.55 -5.18 7.70
N GLN A 653 -1.63 -4.59 8.46
CA GLN A 653 -1.82 -3.29 9.10
C GLN A 653 -2.02 -2.16 8.11
N ILE A 654 -1.26 -2.14 7.00
CA ILE A 654 -1.44 -1.15 5.93
C ILE A 654 -2.86 -1.26 5.38
N PHE A 655 -3.32 -2.48 5.05
CA PHE A 655 -4.68 -2.66 4.52
C PHE A 655 -5.75 -2.16 5.51
N ASN A 656 -5.68 -2.61 6.77
CA ASN A 656 -6.70 -2.28 7.78
C ASN A 656 -6.71 -0.78 8.10
N THR A 657 -5.54 -0.15 8.15
CA THR A 657 -5.41 1.30 8.39
C THR A 657 -6.01 2.12 7.26
N LEU A 658 -5.70 1.78 6.01
CA LEU A 658 -6.25 2.46 4.84
C LEU A 658 -7.75 2.22 4.67
N TRP A 659 -8.21 1.01 4.97
CA TRP A 659 -9.63 0.66 4.92
C TRP A 659 -10.43 1.49 5.93
N LYS A 660 -9.98 1.57 7.19
CA LYS A 660 -10.62 2.35 8.25
C LYS A 660 -10.62 3.85 7.91
N ALA A 661 -9.49 4.41 7.52
CA ALA A 661 -9.39 5.83 7.14
C ALA A 661 -10.26 6.19 5.92
N GLY A 662 -10.50 5.24 5.01
CA GLY A 662 -11.37 5.44 3.86
C GLY A 662 -12.87 5.38 4.16
N ALA A 663 -13.27 4.70 5.24
CA ALA A 663 -14.68 4.46 5.56
C ALA A 663 -15.50 5.77 5.67
N ASP A 664 -14.90 6.80 6.28
CA ASP A 664 -15.52 8.10 6.51
C ASP A 664 -15.46 9.04 5.29
N VAL A 665 -14.72 8.65 4.25
CA VAL A 665 -14.30 9.54 3.16
C VAL A 665 -14.71 8.98 1.79
N GLY A 666 -15.89 8.36 1.74
CA GLY A 666 -16.44 7.80 0.51
C GLY A 666 -15.87 6.42 0.14
N ARG A 667 -15.33 5.70 1.12
CA ARG A 667 -14.88 4.29 1.04
C ARG A 667 -13.80 4.01 0.01
N LYS A 668 -12.99 5.02 -0.35
CA LYS A 668 -11.91 4.91 -1.35
C LYS A 668 -10.69 5.69 -0.91
N THR A 669 -9.50 5.13 -1.15
CA THR A 669 -8.26 5.88 -1.01
C THR A 669 -8.13 6.95 -2.10
N PHE A 670 -7.44 8.05 -1.80
CA PHE A 670 -7.18 9.10 -2.78
C PHE A 670 -6.05 8.73 -3.72
N THR A 671 -5.01 8.08 -3.18
CA THR A 671 -3.96 7.45 -3.96
C THR A 671 -4.23 5.95 -3.99
N ARG A 672 -4.32 5.39 -5.20
CA ARG A 672 -4.48 3.94 -5.40
C ARG A 672 -3.26 3.21 -4.82
N VAL A 673 -3.47 2.09 -4.14
CA VAL A 673 -2.38 1.29 -3.55
C VAL A 673 -2.35 -0.09 -4.21
N HIS A 674 -1.18 -0.45 -4.74
CA HIS A 674 -0.92 -1.77 -5.30
C HIS A 674 -0.04 -2.59 -4.35
N PHE A 675 -0.58 -3.71 -3.87
CA PHE A 675 0.17 -4.74 -3.18
C PHE A 675 0.71 -5.72 -4.21
N ILE A 676 2.02 -5.70 -4.45
CA ILE A 676 2.74 -6.61 -5.34
C ILE A 676 3.44 -7.63 -4.45
N LEU A 677 2.78 -8.76 -4.20
CA LEU A 677 3.27 -9.79 -3.29
C LEU A 677 4.02 -10.84 -4.11
N ASP A 678 5.30 -10.55 -4.43
CA ASP A 678 6.17 -11.58 -5.03
C ASP A 678 6.39 -12.72 -4.03
N GLU A 679 6.45 -13.95 -4.51
CA GLU A 679 6.62 -15.16 -3.69
C GLU A 679 5.64 -15.25 -2.50
N PHE A 680 4.37 -14.93 -2.75
CA PHE A 680 3.31 -14.94 -1.73
C PHE A 680 3.21 -16.26 -0.96
N GLY A 681 3.52 -17.39 -1.62
CA GLY A 681 3.53 -18.71 -0.96
C GLY A 681 4.60 -18.91 0.12
N ASN A 682 5.57 -17.99 0.27
CA ASN A 682 6.55 -18.01 1.35
C ASN A 682 6.11 -17.13 2.54
N MET A 683 5.09 -16.29 2.38
CA MET A 683 4.58 -15.46 3.47
C MET A 683 3.67 -16.30 4.37
N PRO A 684 3.74 -16.11 5.71
CA PRO A 684 2.77 -16.72 6.60
C PRO A 684 1.37 -16.16 6.33
N THR A 685 0.38 -16.74 7.00
CA THR A 685 -1.02 -16.36 6.88
C THR A 685 -1.25 -14.89 7.17
N ILE A 686 -1.61 -14.13 6.14
CA ILE A 686 -2.21 -12.80 6.34
C ILE A 686 -3.67 -13.01 6.79
N GLN A 687 -4.03 -12.46 7.94
CA GLN A 687 -5.36 -12.58 8.53
C GLN A 687 -6.45 -12.13 7.54
N ASP A 688 -7.56 -12.85 7.43
CA ASP A 688 -8.72 -12.52 6.59
C ASP A 688 -8.39 -12.18 5.12
N MET A 689 -7.31 -12.72 4.57
CA MET A 689 -6.84 -12.38 3.22
C MET A 689 -7.90 -12.62 2.14
N SER A 690 -8.68 -13.69 2.27
CA SER A 690 -9.80 -14.02 1.36
C SER A 690 -10.85 -12.89 1.29
N GLN A 691 -11.16 -12.27 2.44
CA GLN A 691 -12.05 -11.12 2.53
C GLN A 691 -11.38 -9.84 2.01
N LYS A 692 -10.11 -9.60 2.38
CA LYS A 692 -9.34 -8.40 1.97
C LYS A 692 -9.25 -8.28 0.44
N VAL A 693 -8.96 -9.39 -0.25
CA VAL A 693 -8.91 -9.43 -1.72
C VAL A 693 -10.28 -9.09 -2.34
N SER A 694 -11.38 -9.54 -1.73
CA SER A 694 -12.74 -9.28 -2.22
C SER A 694 -13.16 -7.80 -2.03
N ILE A 695 -12.98 -7.25 -0.82
CA ILE A 695 -13.47 -5.90 -0.50
C ILE A 695 -12.52 -4.79 -0.97
N GLY A 696 -11.21 -5.07 -1.06
CA GLY A 696 -10.17 -4.08 -1.35
C GLY A 696 -10.35 -3.33 -2.68
N LEU A 697 -10.89 -4.00 -3.70
CA LEU A 697 -11.15 -3.40 -5.02
C LEU A 697 -12.05 -2.17 -4.94
N GLY A 698 -13.08 -2.22 -4.09
CA GLY A 698 -13.99 -1.11 -3.87
C GLY A 698 -13.31 0.12 -3.27
N ALA A 699 -12.22 -0.09 -2.53
CA ALA A 699 -11.45 0.94 -1.84
C ALA A 699 -10.20 1.44 -2.56
N ASN A 700 -9.94 1.00 -3.81
CA ASN A 700 -8.69 1.22 -4.55
C ASN A 700 -7.45 0.57 -3.89
N LEU A 701 -7.64 -0.55 -3.20
CA LEU A 701 -6.58 -1.42 -2.67
C LEU A 701 -6.52 -2.68 -3.55
N LEU A 702 -5.48 -2.85 -4.35
CA LEU A 702 -5.39 -3.92 -5.35
C LEU A 702 -4.28 -4.88 -5.00
N PHE A 703 -4.55 -6.18 -5.13
CA PHE A 703 -3.58 -7.24 -4.90
C PHE A 703 -3.10 -7.84 -6.22
N SER A 704 -1.78 -7.99 -6.35
CA SER A 704 -1.12 -8.76 -7.40
C SER A 704 -0.30 -9.84 -6.70
N ILE A 705 -0.89 -11.04 -6.60
CA ILE A 705 -0.37 -12.19 -5.89
C ILE A 705 0.49 -12.99 -6.87
N VAL A 706 1.77 -13.24 -6.54
CA VAL A 706 2.67 -14.02 -7.38
C VAL A 706 3.00 -15.34 -6.68
N VAL A 707 2.68 -16.46 -7.34
CA VAL A 707 2.93 -17.82 -6.84
C VAL A 707 3.60 -18.66 -7.93
N GLN A 708 4.26 -19.75 -7.54
CA GLN A 708 4.89 -20.67 -8.50
C GLN A 708 3.86 -21.62 -9.13
N ASN A 709 2.85 -21.99 -8.35
CA ASN A 709 1.75 -22.86 -8.72
C ASN A 709 0.54 -22.58 -7.81
N LEU A 710 -0.63 -23.14 -8.10
CA LEU A 710 -1.84 -22.89 -7.31
C LEU A 710 -1.80 -23.60 -5.95
N GLU A 711 -1.08 -24.71 -5.87
CA GLU A 711 -0.97 -25.55 -4.67
C GLU A 711 -0.22 -24.82 -3.53
N GLN A 712 0.65 -23.86 -3.86
CA GLN A 712 1.31 -23.01 -2.86
C GLN A 712 0.33 -22.17 -2.03
N LEU A 713 -0.84 -21.82 -2.56
CA LEU A 713 -1.87 -21.13 -1.78
C LEU A 713 -2.42 -22.05 -0.67
N GLU A 714 -2.47 -23.36 -0.91
CA GLU A 714 -2.97 -24.35 0.06
C GLU A 714 -1.97 -24.67 1.19
N VAL A 715 -0.75 -24.12 1.15
CA VAL A 715 0.25 -24.30 2.21
C VAL A 715 -0.14 -23.54 3.48
N HIS A 716 -0.55 -22.28 3.31
CA HIS A 716 -0.89 -21.39 4.41
C HIS A 716 -2.40 -21.17 4.54
N TYR A 717 -3.15 -21.31 3.46
CA TYR A 717 -4.61 -21.11 3.47
C TYR A 717 -5.32 -22.44 3.31
N ASN A 718 -6.49 -22.58 3.93
CA ASN A 718 -7.29 -23.78 3.70
C ASN A 718 -7.82 -23.81 2.25
N LYS A 719 -8.27 -24.98 1.77
CA LYS A 719 -8.72 -25.14 0.38
C LYS A 719 -9.85 -24.17 -0.04
N GLN A 720 -10.75 -23.83 0.89
CA GLN A 720 -11.85 -22.91 0.61
C GLN A 720 -11.36 -21.46 0.49
N GLU A 721 -10.46 -21.05 1.38
CA GLU A 721 -9.81 -19.73 1.34
C GLU A 721 -8.95 -19.58 0.10
N ALA A 722 -8.12 -20.57 -0.23
CA ALA A 722 -7.28 -20.55 -1.43
C ALA A 722 -8.13 -20.41 -2.72
N ALA A 723 -9.22 -21.17 -2.84
CA ALA A 723 -10.15 -21.05 -3.95
C ALA A 723 -10.86 -19.67 -3.99
N THR A 724 -11.18 -19.12 -2.82
CA THR A 724 -11.76 -17.78 -2.69
C THR A 724 -10.78 -16.70 -3.13
N ILE A 725 -9.51 -16.77 -2.71
CA ILE A 725 -8.45 -15.85 -3.14
C ILE A 725 -8.28 -15.93 -4.66
N GLN A 726 -8.21 -17.14 -5.21
CA GLN A 726 -8.07 -17.35 -6.65
C GLN A 726 -9.26 -16.78 -7.45
N SER A 727 -10.49 -17.06 -7.02
CA SER A 727 -11.70 -16.58 -7.71
C SER A 727 -11.91 -15.07 -7.65
N ASN A 728 -11.39 -14.40 -6.61
CA ASN A 728 -11.41 -12.93 -6.50
C ASN A 728 -10.27 -12.24 -7.26
N CYS A 729 -9.40 -12.98 -7.93
CA CYS A 729 -8.43 -12.47 -8.90
C CYS A 729 -9.05 -12.46 -10.31
N GLN A 730 -9.38 -11.28 -10.83
CA GLN A 730 -10.08 -11.16 -12.12
C GLN A 730 -9.18 -11.48 -13.31
N ASN A 731 -7.87 -11.25 -13.16
CA ASN A 731 -6.85 -11.60 -14.15
C ASN A 731 -5.95 -12.69 -13.58
N LEU A 732 -5.78 -13.78 -14.33
CA LEU A 732 -4.80 -14.82 -14.06
C LEU A 732 -3.77 -14.82 -15.19
N LEU A 733 -2.52 -14.51 -14.85
CA LEU A 733 -1.39 -14.44 -15.77
C LEU A 733 -0.51 -15.67 -15.56
N TYR A 734 -0.53 -16.59 -16.52
CA TYR A 734 0.22 -17.84 -16.49
C TYR A 734 1.46 -17.73 -17.38
N ILE A 735 2.64 -17.93 -16.79
CA ILE A 735 3.93 -17.92 -17.50
C ILE A 735 4.41 -19.37 -17.69
N LEU A 736 4.68 -20.08 -16.59
CA LEU A 736 5.19 -21.45 -16.66
C LEU A 736 5.03 -22.15 -15.31
N THR A 737 4.62 -23.42 -15.32
CA THR A 737 4.63 -24.27 -14.12
C THR A 737 5.04 -25.70 -14.47
N ASN A 738 5.50 -26.45 -13.47
CA ASN A 738 5.76 -27.89 -13.58
C ASN A 738 4.63 -28.75 -12.97
N SER A 739 3.61 -28.13 -12.35
CA SER A 739 2.46 -28.87 -11.81
C SER A 739 1.44 -29.19 -12.90
N ASP A 740 1.17 -30.47 -13.11
CA ASP A 740 0.11 -30.93 -14.03
C ASP A 740 -1.28 -30.50 -13.56
N GLN A 741 -1.53 -30.46 -12.25
CA GLN A 741 -2.82 -30.02 -11.70
C GLN A 741 -3.07 -28.54 -12.02
N THR A 742 -2.09 -27.68 -11.78
CA THR A 742 -2.18 -26.26 -12.16
C THR A 742 -2.33 -26.12 -13.68
N ALA A 743 -1.49 -26.78 -14.48
CA ALA A 743 -1.56 -26.70 -15.95
C ALA A 743 -2.91 -27.18 -16.51
N SER A 744 -3.46 -28.28 -15.98
CA SER A 744 -4.78 -28.81 -16.33
C SER A 744 -5.90 -27.83 -15.98
N THR A 745 -5.78 -27.14 -14.84
CA THR A 745 -6.74 -26.10 -14.42
C THR A 745 -6.73 -24.92 -15.39
N ILE A 746 -5.55 -24.45 -15.79
CA ILE A 746 -5.40 -23.37 -16.76
C ILE A 746 -5.89 -23.79 -18.17
N SER A 747 -5.55 -25.00 -18.61
CA SER A 747 -6.03 -25.57 -19.89
C SER A 747 -7.56 -25.61 -19.96
N LYS A 748 -8.21 -26.07 -18.88
CA LYS A 748 -9.68 -26.04 -18.74
C LYS A 748 -10.25 -24.62 -18.75
N ALA A 749 -9.59 -23.66 -18.11
CA ALA A 749 -10.02 -22.27 -18.07
C ALA A 749 -9.90 -21.56 -19.43
N ILE A 750 -8.94 -21.96 -20.27
CA ILE A 750 -8.78 -21.44 -21.65
C ILE A 750 -9.90 -21.99 -22.55
N GLY A 751 -10.27 -23.26 -22.36
CA GLY A 751 -11.37 -23.90 -23.06
C GLY A 751 -10.96 -24.78 -24.23
N LYS A 752 -11.95 -25.24 -25.00
CA LYS A 752 -11.77 -26.23 -26.07
C LYS A 752 -12.30 -25.70 -27.39
N ARG A 753 -11.74 -26.20 -28.48
CA ARG A 753 -12.17 -25.92 -29.84
C ARG A 753 -12.51 -27.20 -30.59
N SER A 754 -13.46 -27.12 -31.52
CA SER A 754 -13.77 -28.19 -32.46
C SER A 754 -12.78 -28.18 -33.63
N VAL A 755 -12.11 -29.30 -33.89
CA VAL A 755 -11.25 -29.49 -35.07
C VAL A 755 -11.83 -30.59 -35.96
N VAL A 756 -11.85 -30.33 -37.27
CA VAL A 756 -12.21 -31.33 -38.28
C VAL A 756 -10.96 -32.10 -38.65
N VAL A 757 -10.94 -33.39 -38.33
CA VAL A 757 -9.90 -34.32 -38.74
C VAL A 757 -10.35 -34.95 -40.05
N GLU A 758 -9.59 -34.69 -41.11
CA GLU A 758 -9.80 -35.30 -42.43
C GLU A 758 -8.86 -36.49 -42.59
N THR A 759 -9.42 -37.70 -42.58
CA THR A 759 -8.65 -38.92 -42.89
C THR A 759 -8.74 -39.17 -44.38
N ILE A 760 -7.63 -38.93 -45.08
CA ILE A 760 -7.51 -39.19 -46.52
C ILE A 760 -6.96 -40.61 -46.71
N SER A 761 -7.84 -41.53 -47.11
CA SER A 761 -7.44 -42.89 -47.46
C SER A 761 -7.21 -42.99 -48.97
N ASN A 762 -5.94 -43.02 -49.38
CA ASN A 762 -5.55 -43.19 -50.77
C ASN A 762 -5.03 -44.61 -50.99
N ARG A 763 -5.66 -45.38 -51.89
CA ARG A 763 -5.03 -46.59 -52.45
C ARG A 763 -4.08 -46.15 -53.56
N VAL A 764 -2.80 -46.47 -53.40
CA VAL A 764 -1.77 -46.24 -54.43
C VAL A 764 -2.20 -46.97 -55.72
N GLY A 765 -2.39 -46.23 -56.81
CA GLY A 765 -2.72 -46.77 -58.14
C GLY A 765 -4.10 -46.45 -58.73
N LYS A 766 -5.02 -45.79 -58.00
CA LYS A 766 -6.30 -45.30 -58.58
C LYS A 766 -6.35 -43.77 -58.65
N VAL A 767 -6.37 -43.23 -59.87
CA VAL A 767 -6.43 -41.78 -60.17
C VAL A 767 -7.84 -41.17 -59.93
N ARG A 768 -8.84 -41.98 -59.55
CA ARG A 768 -10.21 -41.52 -59.26
C ARG A 768 -10.69 -41.89 -57.86
N GLY A 769 -10.96 -40.86 -57.06
CA GLY A 769 -11.76 -40.90 -55.84
C GLY A 769 -10.95 -41.16 -54.57
N SER A 770 -10.30 -40.13 -54.03
CA SER A 770 -9.81 -40.16 -52.65
C SER A 770 -11.02 -40.19 -51.69
N ASN A 771 -11.16 -41.25 -50.90
CA ASN A 771 -12.17 -41.30 -49.85
C ASN A 771 -11.67 -40.43 -48.69
N VAL A 772 -12.28 -39.24 -48.56
CA VAL A 772 -12.06 -38.32 -47.44
C VAL A 772 -13.16 -38.56 -46.41
N SER A 773 -12.80 -39.17 -45.28
CA SER A 773 -13.66 -39.25 -44.11
C SER A 773 -13.39 -38.03 -43.22
N GLN A 774 -14.43 -37.32 -42.78
CA GLN A 774 -14.31 -36.17 -41.90
C GLN A 774 -14.92 -36.50 -40.54
N GLN A 775 -14.15 -36.33 -39.47
CA GLN A 775 -14.62 -36.47 -38.09
C GLN A 775 -14.37 -35.16 -37.34
N VAL A 776 -15.34 -34.71 -36.55
CA VAL A 776 -15.18 -33.55 -35.65
C VAL A 776 -14.73 -34.06 -34.29
N ILE A 777 -13.62 -33.55 -33.77
CA ILE A 777 -13.07 -33.92 -32.47
C ILE A 777 -12.90 -32.64 -31.63
N SER A 778 -13.18 -32.73 -30.33
CA SER A 778 -12.87 -31.67 -29.38
C SER A 778 -11.38 -31.71 -29.03
N GLN A 779 -10.71 -30.57 -29.20
CA GLN A 779 -9.30 -30.39 -28.86
C GLN A 779 -9.17 -29.22 -27.89
N ASP A 780 -8.37 -29.37 -26.84
CA ASP A 780 -8.02 -28.22 -25.97
C ASP A 780 -7.26 -27.17 -26.79
N ILE A 781 -7.55 -25.88 -26.59
CA ILE A 781 -6.87 -24.81 -27.36
C ILE A 781 -5.36 -24.83 -27.07
N LEU A 782 -5.02 -24.98 -25.79
CA LEU A 782 -3.68 -25.22 -25.27
C LEU A 782 -3.76 -26.41 -24.32
N THR A 783 -3.02 -27.48 -24.60
CA THR A 783 -2.98 -28.67 -23.74
C THR A 783 -2.11 -28.40 -22.50
N SER A 784 -2.31 -29.15 -21.41
CA SER A 784 -1.46 -29.03 -20.21
C SER A 784 0.03 -29.18 -20.54
N GLN A 785 0.37 -30.12 -21.43
CA GLN A 785 1.75 -30.31 -21.89
C GLN A 785 2.28 -29.08 -22.63
N GLU A 786 1.48 -28.47 -23.50
CA GLU A 786 1.92 -27.26 -24.20
C GLU A 786 2.15 -26.09 -23.26
N LEU A 787 1.32 -25.94 -22.21
CA LEU A 787 1.49 -24.92 -21.17
C LEU A 787 2.81 -25.10 -20.40
N MET A 788 3.19 -26.35 -20.11
CA MET A 788 4.45 -26.68 -19.43
C MET A 788 5.71 -26.52 -20.32
N HIS A 789 5.55 -26.24 -21.62
CA HIS A 789 6.65 -26.05 -22.57
C HIS A 789 6.63 -24.66 -23.22
N PHE A 790 6.11 -23.66 -22.52
CA PHE A 790 6.17 -22.27 -22.98
C PHE A 790 7.60 -21.79 -23.16
N MET A 791 7.83 -21.06 -24.24
CA MET A 791 9.09 -20.40 -24.52
C MET A 791 9.23 -19.13 -23.68
N GLY A 792 10.47 -18.65 -23.55
CA GLY A 792 10.75 -17.41 -22.85
C GLY A 792 9.96 -16.22 -23.41
N GLY A 793 9.22 -15.53 -22.55
CA GLY A 793 8.35 -14.41 -22.92
C GLY A 793 6.95 -14.80 -23.41
N GLU A 794 6.63 -16.09 -23.52
CA GLU A 794 5.25 -16.55 -23.74
C GLU A 794 4.45 -16.46 -22.43
N MET A 795 3.19 -16.08 -22.55
CA MET A 795 2.29 -15.94 -21.41
C MET A 795 0.84 -16.13 -21.86
N VAL A 796 0.01 -16.69 -20.99
CA VAL A 796 -1.45 -16.68 -21.17
C VAL A 796 -2.09 -15.81 -20.09
N VAL A 797 -3.02 -14.94 -20.50
CA VAL A 797 -3.87 -14.18 -19.58
C VAL A 797 -5.30 -14.70 -19.68
N VAL A 798 -5.79 -15.31 -18.61
CA VAL A 798 -7.19 -15.66 -18.43
C VAL A 798 -7.88 -14.53 -17.66
N ARG A 799 -9.03 -14.07 -18.15
CA ARG A 799 -9.73 -12.91 -17.61
C ARG A 799 -11.22 -13.18 -17.45
N SER A 800 -11.82 -12.68 -16.37
CA SER A 800 -13.22 -12.96 -16.04
C SER A 800 -14.17 -11.76 -16.15
N VAL A 801 -13.70 -10.55 -15.81
CA VAL A 801 -14.56 -9.35 -15.63
C VAL A 801 -14.49 -8.34 -16.76
N TYR A 802 -13.54 -8.46 -17.70
CA TYR A 802 -13.39 -7.46 -18.76
C TYR A 802 -14.54 -7.51 -19.80
N ARG A 803 -15.47 -6.55 -19.78
CA ARG A 803 -16.70 -6.57 -20.61
C ARG A 803 -16.85 -5.41 -21.60
N MET A 804 -16.00 -4.38 -21.57
CA MET A 804 -16.15 -3.21 -22.43
C MET A 804 -14.82 -2.82 -23.07
N ASP A 805 -14.83 -2.41 -24.34
CA ASP A 805 -13.64 -1.81 -24.98
C ASP A 805 -13.47 -0.33 -24.59
N GLN A 806 -12.36 0.31 -25.01
CA GLN A 806 -12.10 1.73 -24.72
C GLN A 806 -13.17 2.70 -25.27
N LYS A 807 -14.00 2.23 -26.20
CA LYS A 807 -15.09 3.01 -26.81
C LYS A 807 -16.45 2.69 -26.17
N GLY A 808 -16.49 1.90 -25.10
CA GLY A 808 -17.70 1.49 -24.38
C GLY A 808 -18.52 0.40 -25.08
N ASN A 809 -17.99 -0.26 -26.10
CA ASN A 809 -18.71 -1.36 -26.76
C ASN A 809 -18.56 -2.65 -25.96
N PRO A 810 -19.61 -3.49 -25.87
CA PRO A 810 -19.54 -4.77 -25.20
C PRO A 810 -18.54 -5.71 -25.90
N VAL A 811 -17.70 -6.35 -25.11
CA VAL A 811 -16.73 -7.36 -25.56
C VAL A 811 -16.76 -8.60 -24.67
N SER A 812 -16.37 -9.74 -25.24
CA SER A 812 -16.17 -10.97 -24.48
C SER A 812 -14.75 -11.01 -23.89
N ALA A 813 -14.63 -11.49 -22.66
CA ALA A 813 -13.39 -11.67 -21.93
C ALA A 813 -12.64 -12.93 -22.42
N LEU A 814 -12.28 -12.97 -23.70
CA LEU A 814 -11.54 -14.11 -24.27
C LEU A 814 -10.11 -14.18 -23.71
N PRO A 815 -9.56 -15.37 -23.44
CA PRO A 815 -8.17 -15.52 -23.00
C PRO A 815 -7.20 -14.95 -24.02
N ILE A 816 -6.10 -14.36 -23.53
CA ILE A 816 -5.03 -13.78 -24.36
C ILE A 816 -3.85 -14.74 -24.33
N PHE A 817 -3.23 -14.99 -25.48
CA PHE A 817 -1.98 -15.73 -25.57
C PHE A 817 -0.92 -14.84 -26.23
N ASP A 818 0.08 -14.47 -25.45
CA ASP A 818 1.20 -13.66 -25.88
C ASP A 818 2.30 -14.57 -26.40
N HIS A 819 2.63 -14.46 -27.69
CA HIS A 819 3.65 -15.29 -28.32
C HIS A 819 4.28 -14.61 -29.55
N GLY A 820 5.52 -14.99 -29.89
CA GLY A 820 6.23 -14.51 -31.08
C GLY A 820 6.38 -12.98 -31.14
N ILE A 821 5.54 -12.30 -31.93
CA ILE A 821 5.58 -10.82 -32.06
C ILE A 821 4.98 -10.14 -30.84
N SER A 822 4.02 -10.79 -30.16
CA SER A 822 3.38 -10.26 -28.96
C SER A 822 3.99 -10.73 -27.64
N SER A 823 5.07 -11.52 -27.69
CA SER A 823 5.77 -12.01 -26.51
C SER A 823 6.22 -10.88 -25.59
N MET A 824 6.16 -11.13 -24.28
CA MET A 824 6.65 -10.20 -23.27
C MET A 824 8.18 -10.11 -23.34
N PRO A 825 8.76 -8.90 -23.52
CA PRO A 825 10.20 -8.73 -23.54
C PRO A 825 10.78 -8.85 -22.13
N TYR A 826 11.96 -9.45 -22.02
CA TYR A 826 12.73 -9.44 -20.78
C TYR A 826 13.23 -8.03 -20.49
N ARG A 827 12.98 -7.51 -19.27
CA ARG A 827 13.41 -6.19 -18.80
C ARG A 827 14.87 -5.88 -19.17
N SER A 828 15.81 -6.79 -18.92
CA SER A 828 17.23 -6.64 -19.28
C SER A 828 17.48 -6.18 -20.72
N THR A 829 16.62 -6.54 -21.67
CA THR A 829 16.77 -6.13 -23.08
C THR A 829 16.45 -4.67 -23.34
N PHE A 830 15.72 -4.01 -22.42
CA PHE A 830 14.98 -2.81 -22.78
C PHE A 830 14.83 -1.74 -21.70
N LEU A 831 14.74 -2.13 -20.43
CA LEU A 831 14.67 -1.24 -19.27
C LEU A 831 16.00 -1.13 -18.51
N SER A 832 17.11 -1.71 -18.98
CA SER A 832 18.40 -1.64 -18.27
C SER A 832 18.90 -0.22 -17.98
N LYS A 833 18.48 0.78 -18.76
CA LYS A 833 18.78 2.20 -18.49
C LYS A 833 17.89 2.83 -17.41
N GLU A 834 16.69 2.29 -17.21
CA GLU A 834 15.70 2.81 -16.26
C GLU A 834 15.72 2.03 -14.95
N LEU A 835 15.96 0.74 -15.00
CA LEU A 835 16.13 -0.13 -13.84
C LEU A 835 17.56 -0.64 -13.87
N ASP A 836 18.38 0.00 -13.04
CA ASP A 836 19.83 -0.16 -13.00
C ASP A 836 20.19 -1.39 -12.15
N ASP A 837 20.78 -2.40 -12.76
CA ASP A 837 21.22 -3.64 -12.09
C ASP A 837 22.59 -3.51 -11.41
N THR A 838 23.26 -2.36 -11.52
CA THR A 838 24.55 -2.12 -10.87
C THR A 838 24.43 -1.46 -9.51
N THR A 839 23.28 -0.86 -9.18
CA THR A 839 23.05 -0.19 -7.89
C THR A 839 23.05 -1.23 -6.76
N THR A 840 23.96 -1.09 -5.80
CA THR A 840 24.00 -1.94 -4.61
C THR A 840 23.33 -1.26 -3.42
N LEU A 841 23.01 -2.01 -2.36
CA LEU A 841 22.49 -1.43 -1.12
C LEU A 841 23.44 -0.39 -0.50
N ALA A 842 24.76 -0.52 -0.71
CA ALA A 842 25.75 0.42 -0.20
C ALA A 842 25.69 1.78 -0.91
N ASP A 843 25.27 1.80 -2.17
CA ASP A 843 25.10 3.04 -2.95
C ASP A 843 23.84 3.80 -2.52
N ILE A 844 22.91 3.13 -1.83
CA ILE A 844 21.66 3.69 -1.37
C ILE A 844 21.82 4.18 0.07
N ALA A 845 21.78 5.50 0.26
CA ALA A 845 21.81 6.12 1.58
C ALA A 845 20.46 5.92 2.32
N ILE A 846 20.29 4.78 2.99
CA ILE A 846 19.12 4.49 3.82
C ILE A 846 19.27 5.14 5.19
N LYS A 847 18.33 6.01 5.56
CA LYS A 847 18.26 6.63 6.89
C LYS A 847 17.58 5.68 7.87
N SER A 848 18.36 5.03 8.72
CA SER A 848 17.86 4.09 9.73
C SER A 848 17.91 4.72 11.13
N LEU A 849 16.75 5.14 11.63
CA LEU A 849 16.63 5.80 12.94
C LEU A 849 17.02 4.88 14.10
N HIS A 850 16.76 3.57 13.97
CA HIS A 850 16.98 2.61 15.04
C HIS A 850 18.43 2.13 15.21
N ARG A 851 19.32 2.44 14.27
CA ARG A 851 20.67 1.85 14.21
C ARG A 851 21.48 2.13 15.49
N SER A 852 21.38 3.34 16.02
CA SER A 852 22.12 3.81 17.19
C SER A 852 21.38 3.68 18.52
N ILE A 853 20.20 3.03 18.54
CA ILE A 853 19.43 2.86 19.77
C ILE A 853 20.14 1.85 20.67
N ASP A 854 20.31 2.23 21.94
CA ASP A 854 20.63 1.28 22.99
C ASP A 854 19.34 0.66 23.52
N LEU A 855 19.23 -0.66 23.38
CA LEU A 855 18.05 -1.40 23.85
C LEU A 855 18.03 -1.48 25.37
N LYS A 856 19.18 -1.63 26.03
CA LYS A 856 19.22 -1.83 27.49
C LYS A 856 18.68 -0.62 28.22
N ALA A 857 19.06 0.58 27.77
CA ALA A 857 18.57 1.84 28.32
C ALA A 857 17.07 2.08 28.08
N ARG A 858 16.43 1.34 27.16
CA ARG A 858 14.99 1.45 26.85
C ARG A 858 14.16 0.29 27.41
N ARG A 859 14.80 -0.65 28.10
CA ARG A 859 14.11 -1.79 28.70
C ARG A 859 13.47 -1.37 30.00
N ILE A 860 12.25 -1.85 30.20
CA ILE A 860 11.58 -1.75 31.49
C ILE A 860 12.28 -2.70 32.46
N ASP A 861 12.71 -2.20 33.62
CA ASP A 861 13.06 -3.07 34.73
C ASP A 861 11.78 -3.52 35.41
N TYR A 862 11.46 -4.82 35.28
CA TYR A 862 10.22 -5.37 35.84
C TYR A 862 10.30 -5.62 37.36
N ASN A 863 11.46 -5.47 37.98
CA ASN A 863 11.54 -5.37 39.44
C ASN A 863 11.04 -3.99 39.89
N ASP A 864 11.59 -2.92 39.31
CA ASP A 864 11.18 -1.55 39.60
C ASP A 864 9.69 -1.34 39.27
N ALA A 865 9.23 -1.86 38.13
CA ALA A 865 7.81 -1.80 37.77
C ALA A 865 6.90 -2.55 38.76
N TYR A 866 7.41 -3.60 39.41
CA TYR A 866 6.70 -4.36 40.44
C TYR A 866 6.68 -3.59 41.77
N GLU A 867 7.81 -3.00 42.17
CA GLU A 867 7.91 -2.15 43.37
C GLU A 867 7.03 -0.90 43.24
N GLN A 868 7.00 -0.29 42.06
CA GLN A 868 6.11 0.83 41.75
C GLN A 868 4.63 0.45 41.93
N ILE A 869 4.23 -0.77 41.54
CA ILE A 869 2.86 -1.26 41.78
C ILE A 869 2.59 -1.38 43.28
N ILE A 870 3.57 -1.84 44.06
CA ILE A 870 3.44 -1.94 45.53
C ILE A 870 3.34 -0.56 46.17
N GLN A 871 4.19 0.39 45.78
CA GLN A 871 4.13 1.76 46.28
C GLN A 871 2.77 2.40 46.01
N LEU A 872 2.26 2.27 44.78
CA LEU A 872 0.94 2.79 44.42
C LEU A 872 -0.22 2.13 45.18
N ILE A 873 -0.05 0.90 45.66
CA ILE A 873 -1.00 0.22 46.56
C ILE A 873 -0.90 0.79 47.98
N ASN A 874 0.33 0.98 48.48
CA ASN A 874 0.60 1.39 49.85
C ASN A 874 0.28 2.88 50.10
N ASP A 875 0.59 3.77 49.15
CA ASP A 875 0.38 5.22 49.26
C ASP A 875 -1.10 5.62 49.36
N GLN A 876 -2.05 4.68 49.17
CA GLN A 876 -3.49 4.92 49.24
C GLN A 876 -4.19 4.24 50.42
N GLN A 877 -3.47 3.63 51.37
CA GLN A 877 -4.08 3.24 52.64
C GLN A 877 -4.24 4.48 53.54
N PRO A 878 -5.47 4.94 53.86
CA PRO A 878 -5.62 5.99 54.85
C PRO A 878 -5.23 5.44 56.22
N ASP A 879 -4.31 6.12 56.91
CA ASP A 879 -4.05 5.92 58.33
C ASP A 879 -5.38 5.86 59.10
N SER A 880 -5.75 4.67 59.57
CA SER A 880 -6.83 4.49 60.53
C SER A 880 -6.30 3.80 61.78
N PRO A 881 -6.68 4.29 62.97
CA PRO A 881 -6.12 3.78 64.21
C PRO A 881 -6.60 2.35 64.46
N ASN A 882 -5.64 1.51 64.80
CA ASN A 882 -5.76 0.16 65.33
C ASN A 882 -7.00 -0.03 66.23
N ILE A 883 -8.02 -0.77 65.75
CA ILE A 883 -9.05 -1.39 66.60
C ILE A 883 -8.84 -2.91 66.50
N PRO A 884 -8.58 -3.63 67.61
CA PRO A 884 -8.31 -5.05 67.55
C PRO A 884 -9.60 -5.84 67.26
N MET A 885 -9.57 -6.77 66.29
CA MET A 885 -10.65 -7.73 66.05
C MET A 885 -10.18 -9.20 66.08
N ASP A 886 -11.08 -10.00 66.66
CA ASP A 886 -11.03 -11.39 67.13
C ASP A 886 -10.83 -12.44 66.00
N PRO A 887 -10.01 -13.51 66.17
CA PRO A 887 -9.56 -14.39 65.06
C PRO A 887 -10.57 -15.41 64.50
N ASN A 888 -11.86 -15.34 64.80
CA ASN A 888 -12.81 -16.44 64.52
C ASN A 888 -13.88 -16.13 63.47
N ASN A 889 -13.49 -15.80 62.23
CA ASN A 889 -14.41 -15.91 61.09
C ASN A 889 -13.71 -16.05 59.72
N LEU A 890 -12.85 -17.07 59.60
CA LEU A 890 -12.37 -17.58 58.31
C LEU A 890 -13.23 -18.79 57.93
N ASN A 891 -14.33 -18.57 57.21
CA ASN A 891 -14.94 -19.52 56.27
C ASN A 891 -16.31 -18.98 55.80
N ALA A 892 -16.36 -18.32 54.64
CA ALA A 892 -17.44 -18.42 53.64
C ALA A 892 -17.43 -17.24 52.65
N VAL A 893 -16.65 -17.31 51.57
CA VAL A 893 -16.99 -16.60 50.32
C VAL A 893 -16.59 -17.44 49.11
N MET A 894 -17.41 -18.45 48.81
CA MET A 894 -17.66 -18.88 47.43
C MET A 894 -19.18 -18.96 47.28
N GLY A 895 -19.77 -18.02 46.53
CA GLY A 895 -21.17 -18.12 46.09
C GLY A 895 -21.91 -16.79 45.95
N ALA A 896 -22.54 -16.64 44.79
CA ALA A 896 -23.72 -15.80 44.48
C ALA A 896 -23.53 -14.33 44.03
N THR A 897 -23.45 -14.17 42.71
CA THR A 897 -24.36 -13.42 41.81
C THR A 897 -25.35 -12.36 42.37
N THR A 898 -25.24 -11.16 41.77
CA THR A 898 -26.29 -10.25 41.21
C THR A 898 -27.32 -9.55 42.12
N ASP A 899 -27.64 -8.31 41.71
CA ASP A 899 -28.71 -7.38 42.12
C ASP A 899 -28.49 -6.53 43.39
N GLN A 900 -28.25 -5.22 43.22
CA GLN A 900 -29.31 -4.20 43.31
C GLN A 900 -28.81 -2.79 42.93
N LEU A 901 -29.68 -2.09 42.20
CA LEU A 901 -29.63 -0.70 41.73
C LEU A 901 -30.46 0.21 42.67
N GLN A 902 -30.17 1.53 42.65
CA GLN A 902 -30.97 2.68 43.13
C GLN A 902 -30.91 2.98 44.65
N THR A 903 -30.82 4.21 45.19
CA THR A 903 -30.94 5.63 44.78
C THR A 903 -30.66 6.50 46.03
N GLY A 904 -30.18 7.75 45.94
CA GLY A 904 -30.27 8.68 47.10
C GLY A 904 -29.38 9.95 47.17
N ASN A 905 -29.69 10.93 46.32
CA ASN A 905 -29.56 12.40 46.41
C ASN A 905 -29.11 13.19 47.69
N VAL A 906 -28.35 14.27 47.41
CA VAL A 906 -28.17 15.63 48.05
C VAL A 906 -27.26 15.81 49.29
N ALA A 907 -26.13 16.55 49.14
CA ALA A 907 -25.95 17.93 49.65
C ALA A 907 -24.50 18.45 49.51
N ALA A 908 -24.38 19.72 49.12
CA ALA A 908 -23.16 20.48 48.99
C ALA A 908 -22.58 20.91 50.34
N THR A 909 -21.25 20.88 50.47
CA THR A 909 -20.47 21.76 51.37
C THR A 909 -19.16 22.13 50.68
N ALA A 910 -18.71 23.35 50.92
CA ALA A 910 -17.60 24.02 50.26
C ALA A 910 -16.34 24.03 51.15
N PHE A 911 -15.21 24.38 50.53
CA PHE A 911 -13.92 24.78 51.11
C PHE A 911 -13.05 23.69 51.78
N ALA A 912 -12.00 23.25 51.07
CA ALA A 912 -10.61 23.65 51.33
C ALA A 912 -9.71 23.03 50.25
N LEU A 913 -8.85 23.86 49.64
CA LEU A 913 -7.72 23.43 48.84
C LEU A 913 -6.60 23.14 49.84
N ASP A 914 -6.27 21.87 50.04
CA ASP A 914 -4.93 21.47 50.46
C ASP A 914 -4.28 20.79 49.27
N THR A 915 -3.24 21.46 48.77
CA THR A 915 -2.27 20.98 47.81
C THR A 915 -1.05 20.55 48.61
N GLU A 916 -0.77 19.25 48.67
CA GLU A 916 0.56 18.73 48.95
C GLU A 916 0.88 17.69 47.87
N ASP A 917 1.55 18.16 46.82
CA ASP A 917 2.50 17.40 46.02
C ASP A 917 3.88 17.67 46.65
N ASP A 918 4.68 16.63 46.89
CA ASP A 918 6.15 16.62 46.84
C ASP A 918 6.60 15.15 46.95
N TYR A 919 7.08 14.47 45.91
CA TYR A 919 8.38 14.66 45.22
C TYR A 919 9.54 14.97 46.18
N ALA A 920 9.94 13.97 46.96
CA ALA A 920 11.28 13.89 47.52
C ALA A 920 12.04 12.77 46.80
N ASP A 921 12.84 13.13 45.79
CA ASP A 921 14.06 12.41 45.48
C ASP A 921 15.21 13.40 45.34
N GLU A 922 16.04 13.37 46.40
CA GLU A 922 17.49 13.53 46.39
C GLU A 922 18.08 14.55 45.40
N ALA A 923 18.09 15.79 45.85
CA ALA A 923 19.21 16.67 45.55
C ALA A 923 19.79 17.14 46.89
N GLU A 924 21.09 16.91 47.08
CA GLU A 924 21.80 17.29 48.30
C GLU A 924 21.45 18.72 48.74
N PRO A 925 21.04 18.92 50.01
CA PRO A 925 20.66 20.23 50.52
C PRO A 925 21.90 21.08 50.79
N TYR A 926 21.66 22.39 50.73
CA TYR A 926 22.38 23.46 51.40
C TYR A 926 23.36 22.99 52.49
N ASN A 927 24.66 23.22 52.27
CA ASN A 927 25.69 22.94 53.25
C ASN A 927 25.80 24.15 54.20
N ASP A 928 25.54 23.95 55.50
CA ASP A 928 25.58 25.00 56.55
C ASP A 928 26.97 25.69 56.69
N GLU A 929 27.98 25.24 55.95
CA GLU A 929 29.35 25.77 55.95
C GLU A 929 29.62 26.89 54.92
N ASP A 930 28.64 27.32 54.12
CA ASP A 930 28.84 28.40 53.14
C ASP A 930 29.09 29.76 53.84
N ILE A 931 30.32 30.27 53.72
CA ILE A 931 30.84 31.41 54.48
C ILE A 931 30.19 32.76 54.06
N ASN A 932 29.45 32.82 52.95
CA ASN A 932 28.87 34.05 52.40
C ASN A 932 27.57 33.84 51.58
N PRO A 933 26.41 33.64 52.24
CA PRO A 933 25.16 33.33 51.56
C PRO A 933 24.49 34.56 50.91
N ILE A 934 23.74 34.33 49.81
CA ILE A 934 23.03 35.41 49.10
C ILE A 934 21.74 35.79 49.82
N PHE A 935 20.96 34.80 50.25
CA PHE A 935 19.73 34.92 51.03
C PHE A 935 19.94 34.37 52.45
N SER A 936 19.31 34.99 53.45
CA SER A 936 19.24 34.37 54.78
C SER A 936 18.34 33.11 54.76
N PRO A 937 18.47 32.18 55.71
CA PRO A 937 17.58 31.01 55.80
C PRO A 937 16.08 31.40 55.85
N GLU A 938 15.77 32.51 56.53
CA GLU A 938 14.41 33.06 56.61
C GLU A 938 13.93 33.61 55.26
N GLU A 939 14.77 34.34 54.52
CA GLU A 939 14.44 34.86 53.17
C GLU A 939 14.29 33.73 52.14
N LEU A 940 15.03 32.64 52.31
CA LEU A 940 15.04 31.52 51.37
C LEU A 940 13.75 30.70 51.46
N VAL A 941 13.22 30.50 52.67
CA VAL A 941 12.02 29.68 52.95
C VAL A 941 10.73 30.54 53.06
N ASP A 942 10.81 31.87 52.91
CA ASP A 942 9.63 32.73 52.93
C ASP A 942 8.69 32.46 51.74
N GLU A 943 7.56 31.79 51.98
CA GLU A 943 6.52 31.46 51.00
C GLU A 943 5.56 32.63 50.70
N SER A 944 5.71 33.78 51.36
CA SER A 944 4.89 34.95 51.04
C SER A 944 5.10 35.42 49.60
N ASP A 945 4.08 36.09 49.02
CA ASP A 945 4.18 36.69 47.68
C ASP A 945 5.45 37.57 47.55
N GLN A 946 5.84 38.26 48.62
CA GLN A 946 7.05 39.10 48.66
C GLN A 946 8.34 38.25 48.61
N GLY A 947 8.40 37.13 49.34
CA GLY A 947 9.54 36.21 49.33
C GLY A 947 9.74 35.54 47.96
N VAL A 948 8.65 35.07 47.36
CA VAL A 948 8.66 34.50 46.00
C VAL A 948 9.11 35.54 44.97
N LEU A 949 8.56 36.76 45.04
CA LEU A 949 8.97 37.88 44.17
C LEU A 949 10.45 38.24 44.33
N PHE A 950 10.96 38.24 45.56
CA PHE A 950 12.36 38.57 45.83
C PHE A 950 13.32 37.55 45.21
N ARG A 951 13.10 36.24 45.47
CA ARG A 951 13.89 35.14 44.88
C ARG A 951 13.85 35.13 43.35
N ALA A 952 12.65 35.32 42.78
CA ALA A 952 12.47 35.40 41.32
C ALA A 952 13.17 36.62 40.71
N SER A 953 13.18 37.77 41.40
CA SER A 953 13.84 38.99 40.94
C SER A 953 15.36 38.85 40.88
N ALA A 954 15.97 38.22 41.89
CA ALA A 954 17.41 37.97 41.92
C ALA A 954 17.85 37.00 40.81
N LEU A 955 17.09 35.92 40.60
CA LEU A 955 17.34 34.94 39.53
C LEU A 955 17.22 35.58 38.13
N THR A 956 16.27 36.51 37.98
CA THR A 956 16.09 37.28 36.76
C THR A 956 17.26 38.25 36.51
N LEU A 957 17.81 38.87 37.56
CA LEU A 957 19.01 39.72 37.46
C LEU A 957 20.25 38.90 37.06
N LEU A 958 20.46 37.74 37.70
CA LEU A 958 21.58 36.83 37.39
C LEU A 958 21.49 36.31 35.95
N SER A 959 20.32 35.84 35.52
CA SER A 959 20.12 35.33 34.16
C SER A 959 20.30 36.40 33.07
N LYS A 960 19.99 37.68 33.35
CA LYS A 960 20.28 38.80 32.45
C LYS A 960 21.78 39.05 32.31
N LEU A 961 22.55 38.91 33.39
CA LEU A 961 24.01 39.06 33.36
C LEU A 961 24.69 37.90 32.64
N LEU A 962 24.28 36.66 32.91
CA LEU A 962 24.84 35.46 32.26
C LEU A 962 24.61 35.45 30.74
N ARG A 963 23.45 35.96 30.27
CA ARG A 963 23.19 36.10 28.82
C ARG A 963 24.15 37.06 28.12
N ASN A 964 24.75 38.02 28.82
CA ASN A 964 25.71 38.96 28.24
C ASN A 964 27.14 38.37 28.18
N ILE A 965 27.40 37.27 28.88
CA ILE A 965 28.71 36.61 28.93
C ILE A 965 28.64 35.38 28.03
N ALA A 966 28.85 35.60 26.74
CA ALA A 966 28.93 34.51 25.77
C ALA A 966 30.18 33.64 26.05
N ASN A 967 30.01 32.53 26.80
CA ASN A 967 30.80 31.28 26.73
C ASN A 967 30.58 30.27 27.89
N SER A 968 29.63 30.43 28.82
CA SER A 968 29.35 29.38 29.83
C SER A 968 28.20 28.44 29.44
N ALA A 969 28.34 27.15 29.75
CA ALA A 969 27.29 26.13 29.52
C ALA A 969 26.03 26.40 30.38
N GLU A 970 26.20 27.00 31.56
CA GLU A 970 25.09 27.49 32.40
C GLU A 970 24.23 28.56 31.70
N ALA A 971 24.82 29.46 30.90
CA ALA A 971 24.09 30.56 30.24
C ALA A 971 23.11 30.07 29.16
N GLN A 972 23.23 28.81 28.70
CA GLN A 972 22.32 28.19 27.73
C GLN A 972 21.13 27.47 28.39
N LYS A 973 21.15 27.26 29.72
CA LYS A 973 20.02 26.65 30.44
C LYS A 973 18.96 27.72 30.78
N PRO A 974 17.66 27.45 30.58
CA PRO A 974 16.61 28.33 31.11
C PRO A 974 16.60 28.20 32.64
N LEU A 975 17.13 29.23 33.32
CA LEU A 975 17.22 29.33 34.78
C LEU A 975 15.85 29.37 35.49
N TYR A 976 14.72 29.42 34.77
CA TYR A 976 13.41 29.80 35.30
C TYR A 976 12.51 28.65 35.78
N LYS A 977 13.03 27.43 36.01
CA LYS A 977 12.15 26.29 36.36
C LYS A 977 11.56 26.40 37.77
N ASP A 978 12.31 26.89 38.75
CA ASP A 978 11.81 27.25 40.09
C ASP A 978 12.87 28.09 40.83
N PRO A 979 12.58 29.36 41.23
CA PRO A 979 13.51 30.19 41.98
C PRO A 979 13.87 29.65 43.36
N TYR A 980 12.95 28.96 44.04
CA TYR A 980 13.22 28.38 45.36
C TYR A 980 14.24 27.24 45.23
N LEU A 981 13.95 26.23 44.40
CA LEU A 981 14.84 25.09 44.19
C LEU A 981 16.22 25.51 43.66
N TYR A 982 16.29 26.55 42.81
CA TYR A 982 17.56 27.09 42.32
C TYR A 982 18.41 27.68 43.44
N TRP A 983 17.84 28.61 44.21
CA TRP A 983 18.60 29.25 45.29
C TRP A 983 18.87 28.27 46.43
N HIS A 984 18.00 27.31 46.69
CA HIS A 984 18.23 26.24 47.68
C HIS A 984 19.52 25.44 47.40
N LYS A 985 19.86 25.23 46.12
CA LYS A 985 21.10 24.53 45.71
C LYS A 985 22.31 25.45 45.50
N HIS A 986 22.10 26.76 45.36
CA HIS A 986 23.10 27.71 44.84
C HIS A 986 23.18 29.03 45.63
N ASN A 987 22.85 29.01 46.93
CA ASN A 987 22.77 30.20 47.79
C ASN A 987 24.13 30.76 48.25
N SER A 988 25.15 30.85 47.37
CA SER A 988 26.49 31.30 47.75
C SER A 988 27.01 32.37 46.79
N TRP A 989 27.56 33.47 47.34
CA TRP A 989 28.22 34.49 46.53
C TRP A 989 29.44 33.94 45.79
N ASP A 990 30.18 33.01 46.40
CA ASP A 990 31.36 32.38 45.77
C ASP A 990 30.97 31.59 44.52
N TYR A 991 29.81 30.92 44.55
CA TYR A 991 29.24 30.24 43.38
C TYR A 991 28.93 31.23 42.24
N VAL A 992 28.32 32.37 42.56
CA VAL A 992 28.00 33.43 41.58
C VAL A 992 29.27 34.13 41.06
N GLU A 993 30.28 34.34 41.90
CA GLU A 993 31.59 34.84 41.49
C GLU A 993 32.30 33.86 40.54
N GLY A 994 32.18 32.55 40.81
CA GLY A 994 32.64 31.47 39.92
C GLY A 994 31.97 31.47 38.54
N LEU A 995 30.71 31.92 38.45
CA LEU A 995 30.01 32.09 37.17
C LEU A 995 30.42 33.38 36.43
N LEU A 996 30.92 34.39 37.15
CA LEU A 996 31.19 35.74 36.64
C LEU A 996 32.70 36.10 36.63
N VAL A 997 33.59 35.10 36.72
CA VAL A 997 35.06 35.20 36.95
C VAL A 997 35.78 36.27 36.13
N ASN A 998 35.30 36.61 34.93
CA ASN A 998 35.94 37.59 34.05
C ASN A 998 35.35 39.03 34.14
N SER A 999 34.52 39.36 35.14
CA SER A 999 33.84 40.66 35.22
C SER A 999 33.49 41.13 36.64
N PRO A 1000 34.49 41.53 37.45
CA PRO A 1000 34.28 42.03 38.82
C PRO A 1000 33.32 43.22 38.91
N ALA A 1001 33.29 44.11 37.90
CA ALA A 1001 32.34 45.22 37.85
C ALA A 1001 30.86 44.78 37.67
N MET A 1002 30.61 43.56 37.17
CA MET A 1002 29.25 43.01 37.05
C MET A 1002 28.79 42.36 38.36
N ILE A 1003 29.70 41.75 39.12
CA ILE A 1003 29.43 41.20 40.45
C ILE A 1003 28.99 42.32 41.39
N GLU A 1004 29.73 43.44 41.43
CA GLU A 1004 29.39 44.59 42.27
C GLU A 1004 28.01 45.20 41.90
N ARG A 1005 27.66 45.21 40.60
CA ARG A 1005 26.33 45.65 40.14
C ARG A 1005 25.23 44.70 40.57
N LEU A 1006 25.47 43.39 40.52
CA LEU A 1006 24.51 42.38 40.96
C LEU A 1006 24.27 42.49 42.47
N HIS A 1007 25.34 42.61 43.25
CA HIS A 1007 25.27 42.80 44.70
C HIS A 1007 24.43 44.03 45.07
N ASN A 1008 24.72 45.18 44.47
CA ASN A 1008 23.94 46.40 44.68
C ASN A 1008 22.47 46.29 44.23
N ALA A 1009 22.20 45.54 43.15
CA ALA A 1009 20.84 45.33 42.65
C ALA A 1009 20.03 44.41 43.58
N ILE A 1010 20.63 43.33 44.07
CA ILE A 1010 19.99 42.42 45.03
C ILE A 1010 19.75 43.14 46.36
N GLU A 1011 20.70 43.91 46.87
CA GLU A 1011 20.52 44.70 48.09
C GLU A 1011 19.39 45.75 47.97
N ASN A 1012 19.27 46.41 46.81
CA ASN A 1012 18.14 47.31 46.56
C ASN A 1012 16.79 46.57 46.52
N ARG A 1013 16.77 45.32 46.03
CA ARG A 1013 15.58 44.46 46.05
C ARG A 1013 15.25 43.97 47.46
N ARG A 1014 16.28 43.63 48.25
CA ARG A 1014 16.16 43.25 49.67
C ARG A 1014 15.52 44.37 50.50
N LYS A 1015 15.91 45.62 50.29
CA LYS A 1015 15.25 46.78 50.95
C LYS A 1015 13.76 46.86 50.62
N LYS A 1016 13.40 46.70 49.34
CA LYS A 1016 11.99 46.73 48.90
C LYS A 1016 11.19 45.54 49.42
N TYR A 1017 11.81 44.37 49.51
CA TYR A 1017 11.25 43.16 50.12
C TYR A 1017 10.94 43.40 51.60
N ASN A 1018 11.91 43.91 52.37
CA ASN A 1018 11.74 44.23 53.79
C ASN A 1018 10.66 45.32 54.03
N ASP A 1019 10.54 46.28 53.11
CA ASP A 1019 9.52 47.33 53.17
C ASP A 1019 8.15 46.91 52.57
N GLY A 1020 8.02 45.69 52.03
CA GLY A 1020 6.80 45.17 51.39
C GLY A 1020 6.37 45.90 50.11
N THR A 1021 7.29 46.61 49.44
CA THR A 1021 7.02 47.44 48.26
C THR A 1021 7.47 46.81 46.94
N LEU A 1022 7.94 45.57 46.94
CA LEU A 1022 8.36 44.86 45.73
C LEU A 1022 7.13 44.43 44.92
N THR A 1023 7.05 44.80 43.64
CA THR A 1023 5.89 44.52 42.77
C THR A 1023 6.26 43.63 41.58
N SER A 1024 5.32 42.82 41.11
CA SER A 1024 5.48 41.92 39.95
C SER A 1024 5.71 42.66 38.62
N GLN A 1025 5.34 43.94 38.52
CA GLN A 1025 5.66 44.76 37.34
C GLN A 1025 7.12 45.21 37.27
N GLU A 1026 7.80 45.32 38.41
CA GLU A 1026 9.21 45.71 38.46
C GLU A 1026 10.17 44.53 38.27
N VAL A 1027 9.73 43.31 38.55
CA VAL A 1027 10.47 42.04 38.36
C VAL A 1027 10.41 41.64 36.90
#